data_AF-D5ET27-F1
#
_entry.id   AF-D5ET27-F1
#
_cell.length_a   1.000
_cell.length_b   1.000
_cell.length_c   1.000
_cell.angle_alpha   90.00
_cell.angle_beta   90.00
_cell.angle_gamma   90.00
#
_symmetry.space_group_name_H-M   'P 1'
#
loop_
_entity.id
_entity.type
_entity.pdbx_description
1 polymer ?
#
loop_
_entity_poly.entity_id
_entity_poly.type
_entity_poly.pdbx_seq_one_letter_code
_entity_poly.pdbx_strand_id
1 'polypeptide(L)'
;MVSEKLKVKSEKFATAILGFILMLTGCKSEDDVIVYKDSRRWVEKTVAVVAPLNDPIMKARLERTAEWMLSSLHNAQLHDTLCIDLKLEWYDEYGTDLKALGERLANRDDLMAVIGPFDSDNVDILAPYCQQTHKPLILPTATCETVIRRFAITSTGDGQQPFLWSLTETDVSLSEVMLSMYAANIQRGKMYAKFSDYSALFTPDGKFGQTFFEWGPFSATELGIGFKYNEQYSSPDMLIQKMKAYYDDISETFGLLTIPAFVVLEKPEPLPQIRRIQAQRWGGMDIIEEIKEWEADGEDIFEYSKSSLYKLTNMFSPVYFVLSNLTDEAIAAFDIYDRTIIELYEGFSPYADPMTGFEMSYEARYNTKPTFAECKFYDALLLSAFAANYMEHHQEVDNLNDAIIAITTTDNFLSGYAWSETGMELYLAALEQGQLVGFKGASGPVQFDKECYTAALNTTYVNWMIRDGHVYHSGYYSRSGNAQTAKTLASWNWLVENAEEMFDNTYGKNMPPINYPTLTDQYAVLVQGSNGWSNYRHEADVLNIYQMLKAGGYDDDHIILVSADDVANASENTDRGAVRTDPNGGNLREGAVIDYKNADLTPADIVNILKGNKTDRTPVVLPKDEGQNVFFFWSGHGRSKATNGVNEMAWRDEMAGNGMTADLLRQTLQQMATQQQFRQMLVCLEPCYSANMGKALEGIPGVLAICSAGAYEQSFADSWSNELGVWMCDRFSRNLVGHVSENPDGTYRDLYLYCAQHTLGSHVGIYNYTNFGNLYTTSPKDFFVKRK
;
A
#
# COMPACT_ATOMS: atom_id res chain seq x y z
N MET A 1 43.96 33.69 -65.39
CA MET A 1 43.45 32.59 -66.24
C MET A 1 42.86 31.46 -65.38
N VAL A 2 41.90 31.75 -64.48
CA VAL A 2 41.06 30.76 -63.76
C VAL A 2 39.63 31.31 -63.47
N SER A 3 39.23 32.50 -63.97
CA SER A 3 37.86 33.03 -63.75
C SER A 3 36.93 32.94 -64.97
N GLU A 4 37.38 32.43 -66.11
CA GLU A 4 36.57 32.30 -67.34
C GLU A 4 36.09 30.87 -67.65
N LYS A 5 36.46 29.86 -66.84
CA LYS A 5 36.05 28.46 -67.06
C LYS A 5 34.94 27.93 -66.13
N LEU A 6 34.38 28.76 -65.24
CA LEU A 6 33.24 28.39 -64.39
C LEU A 6 31.90 29.07 -64.76
N LYS A 7 31.90 30.06 -65.67
CA LYS A 7 30.67 30.75 -66.13
C LYS A 7 29.95 30.09 -67.30
N VAL A 8 30.52 29.08 -67.95
CA VAL A 8 29.95 28.47 -69.19
C VAL A 8 29.20 27.15 -68.91
N LYS A 9 29.17 26.65 -67.66
CA LYS A 9 28.43 25.43 -67.29
C LYS A 9 27.11 25.66 -66.54
N SER A 10 26.79 26.88 -66.11
CA SER A 10 25.51 27.18 -65.42
C SER A 10 24.37 27.61 -66.36
N GLU A 11 24.66 28.04 -67.60
CA GLU A 11 23.63 28.57 -68.50
C GLU A 11 22.92 27.51 -69.38
N LYS A 12 23.46 26.28 -69.48
CA LYS A 12 22.82 25.18 -70.24
C LYS A 12 21.93 24.26 -69.39
N PHE A 13 21.93 24.39 -68.07
CA PHE A 13 21.01 23.65 -67.19
C PHE A 13 19.74 24.45 -66.86
N ALA A 14 19.81 25.78 -66.87
CA ALA A 14 18.67 26.66 -66.62
C ALA A 14 17.69 26.77 -67.81
N THR A 15 18.13 26.48 -69.04
CA THR A 15 17.28 26.57 -70.24
C THR A 15 16.46 25.31 -70.56
N ALA A 16 16.76 24.17 -69.92
CA ALA A 16 15.96 22.95 -70.07
C ALA A 16 14.77 22.88 -69.08
N ILE A 17 14.85 23.58 -67.95
CA ILE A 17 13.81 23.57 -66.89
C ILE A 17 12.73 24.64 -67.15
N LEU A 18 13.07 25.75 -67.82
CA LEU A 18 12.09 26.80 -68.16
C LEU A 18 11.15 26.43 -69.33
N GLY A 19 11.53 25.45 -70.16
CA GLY A 19 10.74 25.02 -71.32
C GLY A 19 9.61 24.03 -71.00
N PHE A 20 9.63 23.41 -69.81
CA PHE A 20 8.62 22.42 -69.40
C PHE A 20 7.49 23.03 -68.55
N ILE A 21 7.65 24.27 -68.08
CA ILE A 21 6.70 24.96 -67.17
C ILE A 21 5.74 25.91 -67.91
N LEU A 22 5.92 26.16 -69.22
CA LEU A 22 5.13 27.15 -69.98
C LEU A 22 4.17 26.58 -71.04
N MET A 23 3.82 25.29 -70.97
CA MET A 23 2.99 24.61 -71.99
C MET A 23 1.71 23.96 -71.46
N LEU A 24 1.14 24.42 -70.34
CA LEU A 24 -0.21 24.01 -69.92
C LEU A 24 -0.97 25.18 -69.27
N THR A 25 -1.19 26.27 -70.01
CA THR A 25 -2.25 27.25 -69.72
C THR A 25 -3.29 27.21 -70.84
N GLY A 26 -4.42 26.54 -70.56
CA GLY A 26 -5.55 26.41 -71.47
C GLY A 26 -6.86 26.31 -70.70
N CYS A 27 -7.47 27.48 -70.46
CA CYS A 27 -8.85 27.78 -70.04
C CYS A 27 -9.78 26.64 -69.56
N LYS A 28 -10.23 26.73 -68.30
CA LYS A 28 -11.64 26.48 -67.93
C LYS A 28 -12.04 27.24 -66.66
N SER A 29 -13.33 27.54 -66.60
CA SER A 29 -14.09 28.45 -65.76
C SER A 29 -14.50 27.89 -64.39
N GLU A 30 -14.81 28.82 -63.48
CA GLU A 30 -15.63 28.72 -62.25
C GLU A 30 -15.08 27.90 -61.06
N ASP A 31 -15.10 28.59 -59.91
CA ASP A 31 -15.07 28.15 -58.52
C ASP A 31 -14.90 26.64 -58.24
N ASP A 32 -13.69 26.25 -57.84
CA ASP A 32 -13.49 25.11 -56.94
C ASP A 32 -12.69 25.61 -55.74
N VAL A 33 -13.38 26.06 -54.69
CA VAL A 33 -12.81 26.00 -53.35
C VAL A 33 -12.58 24.52 -53.09
N ILE A 34 -11.31 24.08 -53.09
CA ILE A 34 -10.95 22.74 -52.63
C ILE A 34 -11.27 22.70 -51.14
N VAL A 35 -12.51 22.33 -50.82
CA VAL A 35 -12.88 21.90 -49.47
C VAL A 35 -12.19 20.56 -49.29
N TYR A 36 -11.07 20.53 -48.57
CA TYR A 36 -10.51 19.29 -48.05
C TYR A 36 -11.60 18.66 -47.17
N LYS A 37 -12.32 17.70 -47.73
CA LYS A 37 -13.23 16.87 -46.96
C LYS A 37 -12.34 15.92 -46.19
N ASP A 38 -12.26 16.10 -44.88
CA ASP A 38 -11.56 15.19 -44.00
C ASP A 38 -12.06 13.76 -44.27
N SER A 39 -11.19 12.91 -44.82
CA SER A 39 -11.50 11.53 -45.17
C SER A 39 -11.35 10.58 -43.98
N ARG A 40 -10.94 11.10 -42.81
CA ARG A 40 -10.72 10.34 -41.59
C ARG A 40 -12.05 9.94 -40.96
N ARG A 41 -12.14 8.68 -40.53
CA ARG A 41 -13.28 8.18 -39.76
C ARG A 41 -13.00 8.40 -38.27
N TRP A 42 -13.67 9.37 -37.68
CA TRP A 42 -13.60 9.60 -36.23
C TRP A 42 -14.58 8.67 -35.50
N VAL A 43 -14.07 7.95 -34.50
CA VAL A 43 -14.85 7.13 -33.57
C VAL A 43 -14.82 7.82 -32.21
N GLU A 44 -15.95 8.37 -31.80
CA GLU A 44 -16.13 8.96 -30.47
C GLU A 44 -16.32 7.85 -29.43
N LYS A 45 -15.57 7.93 -28.32
CA LYS A 45 -15.68 7.05 -27.15
C LYS A 45 -15.96 7.88 -25.91
N THR A 46 -17.07 7.57 -25.23
CA THR A 46 -17.45 8.30 -24.01
C THR A 46 -16.74 7.72 -22.78
N VAL A 47 -16.15 8.60 -21.98
CA VAL A 47 -15.49 8.26 -20.71
C VAL A 47 -16.10 9.10 -19.59
N ALA A 48 -16.51 8.46 -18.51
CA ALA A 48 -16.95 9.15 -17.32
C ALA A 48 -15.73 9.49 -16.45
N VAL A 49 -15.60 10.76 -16.03
CA VAL A 49 -14.56 11.23 -15.12
C VAL A 49 -15.21 11.57 -13.79
N VAL A 50 -14.92 10.78 -12.76
CA VAL A 50 -15.38 10.97 -11.38
C VAL A 50 -14.22 11.59 -10.60
N ALA A 51 -14.33 12.88 -10.28
CA ALA A 51 -13.20 13.69 -9.82
C ALA A 51 -13.59 14.66 -8.69
N PRO A 52 -12.62 15.24 -7.94
CA PRO A 52 -12.86 16.22 -6.88
C PRO A 52 -13.28 17.58 -7.46
N LEU A 53 -14.52 17.70 -7.94
CA LEU A 53 -14.98 18.91 -8.64
C LEU A 53 -15.46 20.02 -7.71
N ASN A 54 -15.62 19.71 -6.43
CA ASN A 54 -15.93 20.68 -5.38
C ASN A 54 -14.76 21.63 -5.06
N ASP A 55 -13.52 21.26 -5.37
CA ASP A 55 -12.34 22.12 -5.32
C ASP A 55 -12.18 22.87 -6.66
N PRO A 56 -12.44 24.19 -6.71
CA PRO A 56 -12.36 24.95 -7.95
C PRO A 56 -10.96 25.02 -8.54
N ILE A 57 -9.90 24.97 -7.70
CA ILE A 57 -8.52 24.97 -8.17
C ILE A 57 -8.31 23.63 -8.88
N MET A 58 -8.46 22.51 -8.17
CA MET A 58 -8.25 21.16 -8.71
C MET A 58 -9.07 20.93 -9.98
N LYS A 59 -10.36 21.29 -9.97
CA LYS A 59 -11.23 21.22 -11.16
C LYS A 59 -10.62 21.93 -12.36
N ALA A 60 -10.21 23.19 -12.22
CA ALA A 60 -9.61 23.95 -13.31
C ALA A 60 -8.27 23.33 -13.79
N ARG A 61 -7.51 22.68 -12.89
CA ARG A 61 -6.28 21.97 -13.28
C ARG A 61 -6.57 20.68 -14.04
N LEU A 62 -7.60 19.93 -13.68
CA LEU A 62 -8.01 18.72 -14.40
C LEU A 62 -8.60 19.06 -15.78
N GLU A 63 -9.49 20.05 -15.88
CA GLU A 63 -10.13 20.46 -17.14
C GLU A 63 -9.08 20.90 -18.17
N ARG A 64 -8.13 21.79 -17.81
CA ARG A 64 -7.07 22.23 -18.73
C ARG A 64 -6.11 21.11 -19.13
N THR A 65 -5.91 20.11 -18.26
CA THR A 65 -5.07 18.94 -18.53
C THR A 65 -5.75 18.01 -19.53
N ALA A 66 -7.06 17.78 -19.37
CA ALA A 66 -7.87 17.06 -20.35
C ALA A 66 -7.86 17.76 -21.71
N GLU A 67 -8.11 19.08 -21.75
CA GLU A 67 -8.07 19.86 -23.00
C GLU A 67 -6.74 19.71 -23.73
N TRP A 68 -5.62 19.73 -22.99
CA TRP A 68 -4.30 19.53 -23.59
C TRP A 68 -4.11 18.11 -24.13
N MET A 69 -4.47 17.09 -23.36
CA MET A 69 -4.38 15.69 -23.80
C MET A 69 -5.22 15.48 -25.07
N LEU A 70 -6.49 15.87 -25.06
CA LEU A 70 -7.43 15.71 -26.17
C LEU A 70 -6.98 16.45 -27.43
N SER A 71 -6.49 17.69 -27.29
CA SER A 71 -5.92 18.42 -28.43
C SER A 71 -4.68 17.72 -28.99
N SER A 72 -3.82 17.19 -28.12
CA SER A 72 -2.61 16.48 -28.54
C SER A 72 -2.96 15.17 -29.26
N LEU A 73 -3.96 14.44 -28.77
CA LEU A 73 -4.50 13.22 -29.40
C LEU A 73 -5.10 13.51 -30.77
N HIS A 74 -5.88 14.58 -30.90
CA HIS A 74 -6.44 14.99 -32.18
C HIS A 74 -5.33 15.34 -33.19
N ASN A 75 -4.29 16.03 -32.75
CA ASN A 75 -3.15 16.44 -33.58
C ASN A 75 -2.18 15.29 -33.91
N ALA A 76 -2.14 14.22 -33.11
CA ALA A 76 -1.25 13.08 -33.34
C ALA A 76 -1.77 12.12 -34.43
N GLN A 77 -3.08 12.13 -34.73
CA GLN A 77 -3.77 11.18 -35.62
C GLN A 77 -3.90 11.72 -37.07
N LEU A 78 -2.89 12.42 -37.58
CA LEU A 78 -2.99 13.16 -38.86
C LEU A 78 -2.95 12.28 -40.11
N HIS A 79 -2.56 11.01 -39.99
CA HIS A 79 -2.30 10.13 -41.12
C HIS A 79 -3.19 8.87 -41.17
N ASP A 80 -4.07 8.70 -40.19
CA ASP A 80 -4.80 7.45 -39.98
C ASP A 80 -6.19 7.48 -40.61
N THR A 81 -6.65 6.32 -41.08
CA THR A 81 -7.99 6.22 -41.69
C THR A 81 -9.10 6.11 -40.66
N LEU A 82 -8.79 5.64 -39.44
CA LEU A 82 -9.67 5.56 -38.28
C LEU A 82 -9.00 6.25 -37.10
N CYS A 83 -9.65 7.28 -36.55
CA CYS A 83 -9.14 8.08 -35.45
C CYS A 83 -10.08 7.94 -34.24
N ILE A 84 -9.51 8.00 -33.04
CA ILE A 84 -10.25 7.99 -31.77
C ILE A 84 -10.42 9.42 -31.27
N ASP A 85 -11.62 9.73 -30.81
CA ASP A 85 -11.92 10.92 -30.01
C ASP A 85 -12.50 10.50 -28.68
N LEU A 86 -12.09 11.16 -27.59
CA LEU A 86 -12.61 10.87 -26.25
C LEU A 86 -13.57 11.98 -25.83
N LYS A 87 -14.82 11.60 -25.57
CA LYS A 87 -15.83 12.49 -25.00
C LYS A 87 -15.90 12.32 -23.50
N LEU A 88 -15.53 13.35 -22.76
CA LEU A 88 -15.52 13.31 -21.29
C LEU A 88 -16.85 13.77 -20.70
N GLU A 89 -17.38 12.98 -19.78
CA GLU A 89 -18.50 13.35 -18.92
C GLU A 89 -18.03 13.50 -17.48
N TRP A 90 -18.20 14.68 -16.89
CA TRP A 90 -17.67 15.00 -15.57
C TRP A 90 -18.69 14.77 -14.45
N TYR A 91 -18.25 14.13 -13.38
CA TYR A 91 -19.02 13.84 -12.18
C TYR A 91 -18.20 14.19 -10.93
N ASP A 92 -18.83 14.84 -9.95
CA ASP A 92 -18.19 15.17 -8.69
C ASP A 92 -18.18 13.95 -7.77
N GLU A 93 -17.00 13.52 -7.33
CA GLU A 93 -16.84 12.38 -6.42
C GLU A 93 -17.38 12.69 -5.02
N TYR A 94 -17.48 13.97 -4.64
CA TYR A 94 -18.11 14.43 -3.39
C TYR A 94 -19.57 14.87 -3.59
N GLY A 95 -20.18 14.46 -4.71
CA GLY A 95 -21.60 14.67 -4.98
C GLY A 95 -22.52 13.96 -3.97
N THR A 96 -23.82 14.21 -4.08
CA THR A 96 -24.81 13.82 -3.06
C THR A 96 -25.00 12.32 -2.86
N ASP A 97 -24.71 11.48 -3.87
CA ASP A 97 -24.85 10.01 -3.78
C ASP A 97 -23.89 9.30 -4.75
N LEU A 98 -22.68 9.02 -4.26
CA LEU A 98 -21.65 8.30 -5.02
C LEU A 98 -22.05 6.83 -5.31
N LYS A 99 -22.88 6.24 -4.44
CA LYS A 99 -23.37 4.86 -4.60
C LYS A 99 -24.27 4.74 -5.81
N ALA A 100 -25.29 5.60 -5.89
CA ALA A 100 -26.21 5.67 -7.04
C ALA A 100 -25.48 6.09 -8.32
N LEU A 101 -24.45 6.95 -8.21
CA LEU A 101 -23.58 7.27 -9.32
C LEU A 101 -22.84 6.04 -9.84
N GLY A 102 -22.18 5.28 -8.96
CA GLY A 102 -21.44 4.07 -9.32
C GLY A 102 -22.33 3.02 -10.00
N GLU A 103 -23.50 2.73 -9.43
CA GLU A 103 -24.48 1.81 -10.03
C GLU A 103 -24.90 2.26 -11.44
N ARG A 104 -25.19 3.55 -11.61
CA ARG A 104 -25.60 4.11 -12.91
C ARG A 104 -24.47 4.06 -13.95
N LEU A 105 -23.25 4.45 -13.59
CA LEU A 105 -22.12 4.48 -14.53
C LEU A 105 -21.68 3.06 -14.94
N ALA A 106 -21.65 2.13 -13.98
CA ALA A 106 -21.29 0.73 -14.23
C ALA A 106 -22.21 0.06 -15.26
N ASN A 107 -23.53 0.34 -15.20
CA ASN A 107 -24.55 -0.27 -16.06
C ASN A 107 -24.76 0.46 -17.41
N ARG A 108 -23.96 1.47 -17.74
CA ARG A 108 -24.07 2.20 -19.02
C ARG A 108 -23.24 1.53 -20.12
N ASP A 109 -23.91 0.97 -21.12
CA ASP A 109 -23.26 0.35 -22.28
C ASP A 109 -22.52 1.35 -23.18
N ASP A 110 -22.94 2.63 -23.16
CA ASP A 110 -22.34 3.71 -23.95
C ASP A 110 -21.02 4.24 -23.36
N LEU A 111 -20.74 3.94 -22.08
CA LEU A 111 -19.49 4.31 -21.43
C LEU A 111 -18.42 3.27 -21.67
N MET A 112 -17.29 3.70 -22.22
CA MET A 112 -16.12 2.86 -22.44
C MET A 112 -15.40 2.55 -21.12
N ALA A 113 -15.22 3.56 -20.27
CA ALA A 113 -14.52 3.45 -18.99
C ALA A 113 -15.00 4.51 -18.00
N VAL A 114 -14.71 4.28 -16.72
CA VAL A 114 -14.76 5.26 -15.65
C VAL A 114 -13.33 5.60 -15.23
N ILE A 115 -12.97 6.88 -15.25
CA ILE A 115 -11.71 7.40 -14.70
C ILE A 115 -12.00 8.04 -13.35
N GLY A 116 -11.28 7.63 -12.32
CA GLY A 116 -11.54 7.97 -10.92
C GLY A 116 -12.49 6.99 -10.24
N PRO A 117 -12.85 7.16 -8.95
CA PRO A 117 -12.52 8.29 -8.09
C PRO A 117 -11.02 8.51 -7.85
N PHE A 118 -10.66 9.74 -7.49
CA PHE A 118 -9.30 10.14 -7.17
C PHE A 118 -8.98 9.85 -5.69
N ASP A 119 -10.00 9.98 -4.84
CA ASP A 119 -9.93 9.69 -3.42
C ASP A 119 -10.13 8.19 -3.13
N SER A 120 -9.29 7.63 -2.27
CA SER A 120 -9.30 6.17 -1.98
C SER A 120 -10.55 5.71 -1.24
N ASP A 121 -11.16 6.54 -0.39
CA ASP A 121 -12.41 6.22 0.30
C ASP A 121 -13.57 6.13 -0.70
N ASN A 122 -13.57 7.02 -1.70
CA ASN A 122 -14.57 7.02 -2.76
C ASN A 122 -14.45 5.82 -3.71
N VAL A 123 -13.23 5.32 -3.95
CA VAL A 123 -13.03 4.09 -4.75
C VAL A 123 -13.71 2.89 -4.09
N ASP A 124 -13.61 2.75 -2.77
CA ASP A 124 -14.20 1.63 -2.02
C ASP A 124 -15.74 1.56 -2.16
N ILE A 125 -16.37 2.70 -2.48
CA ILE A 125 -17.80 2.84 -2.74
C ILE A 125 -18.15 2.50 -4.20
N LEU A 126 -17.37 3.00 -5.17
CA LEU A 126 -17.69 2.91 -6.61
C LEU A 126 -17.24 1.58 -7.23
N ALA A 127 -16.04 1.09 -6.87
CA ALA A 127 -15.41 -0.08 -7.48
C ALA A 127 -16.27 -1.35 -7.45
N PRO A 128 -17.05 -1.67 -6.39
CA PRO A 128 -17.92 -2.84 -6.39
C PRO A 128 -18.93 -2.89 -7.54
N TYR A 129 -19.45 -1.74 -8.00
CA TYR A 129 -20.39 -1.69 -9.13
C TYR A 129 -19.70 -1.96 -10.46
N CYS A 130 -18.52 -1.38 -10.64
CA CYS A 130 -17.68 -1.64 -11.81
C CYS A 130 -17.26 -3.10 -11.88
N GLN A 131 -16.92 -3.72 -10.75
CA GLN A 131 -16.57 -5.14 -10.68
C GLN A 131 -17.72 -6.03 -11.16
N GLN A 132 -18.95 -5.79 -10.67
CA GLN A 132 -20.13 -6.59 -11.03
C GLN A 132 -20.44 -6.59 -12.54
N THR A 133 -20.10 -5.49 -13.21
CA THR A 133 -20.36 -5.28 -14.64
C THR A 133 -19.11 -5.45 -15.50
N HIS A 134 -17.96 -5.74 -14.90
CA HIS A 134 -16.64 -5.69 -15.51
C HIS A 134 -16.34 -4.35 -16.22
N LYS A 135 -16.96 -3.25 -15.78
CA LYS A 135 -16.72 -1.93 -16.35
C LYS A 135 -15.28 -1.49 -16.02
N PRO A 136 -14.46 -1.12 -17.01
CA PRO A 136 -13.12 -0.61 -16.76
C PRO A 136 -13.14 0.61 -15.85
N LEU A 137 -12.37 0.53 -14.76
CA LEU A 137 -12.21 1.54 -13.74
C LEU A 137 -10.73 1.91 -13.64
N ILE A 138 -10.34 3.07 -14.15
CA ILE A 138 -8.96 3.54 -14.17
C ILE A 138 -8.78 4.54 -13.04
N LEU A 139 -7.88 4.26 -12.10
CA LEU A 139 -7.68 5.09 -10.91
C LEU A 139 -6.43 5.97 -11.08
N PRO A 140 -6.58 7.31 -11.16
CA PRO A 140 -5.43 8.20 -11.32
C PRO A 140 -4.57 8.26 -10.05
N THR A 141 -5.18 8.53 -8.90
CA THR A 141 -4.45 8.89 -7.67
C THR A 141 -4.79 8.05 -6.45
N ALA A 142 -5.68 7.06 -6.57
CA ALA A 142 -6.01 6.19 -5.45
C ALA A 142 -4.87 5.19 -5.19
N THR A 143 -4.22 5.36 -4.04
CA THR A 143 -2.97 4.69 -3.65
C THR A 143 -3.13 3.72 -2.47
N CYS A 144 -4.33 3.63 -1.88
CA CYS A 144 -4.58 2.79 -0.71
C CYS A 144 -4.33 1.30 -0.99
N GLU A 145 -3.46 0.66 -0.20
CA GLU A 145 -3.09 -0.75 -0.37
C GLU A 145 -4.30 -1.67 -0.20
N THR A 146 -5.14 -1.43 0.81
CA THR A 146 -6.30 -2.29 1.09
C THR A 146 -7.29 -2.29 -0.06
N VAL A 147 -7.53 -1.13 -0.69
CA VAL A 147 -8.42 -1.00 -1.85
C VAL A 147 -7.84 -1.74 -3.05
N ILE A 148 -6.56 -1.52 -3.36
CA ILE A 148 -5.87 -2.17 -4.47
C ILE A 148 -5.86 -3.70 -4.27
N ARG A 149 -5.55 -4.16 -3.06
CA ARG A 149 -5.50 -5.60 -2.72
C ARG A 149 -6.87 -6.26 -2.79
N ARG A 150 -7.93 -5.56 -2.37
CA ARG A 150 -9.31 -6.05 -2.41
C ARG A 150 -9.77 -6.45 -3.81
N PHE A 151 -9.30 -5.73 -4.82
CA PHE A 151 -9.68 -5.93 -6.21
C PHE A 151 -8.58 -6.57 -7.06
N ALA A 152 -7.46 -6.95 -6.44
CA ALA A 152 -6.39 -7.69 -7.09
C ALA A 152 -6.85 -9.10 -7.46
N ILE A 153 -6.60 -9.50 -8.71
CA ILE A 153 -6.93 -10.84 -9.20
C ILE A 153 -5.66 -11.66 -9.12
N THR A 154 -5.50 -12.51 -8.10
CA THR A 154 -4.31 -13.36 -8.01
C THR A 154 -4.50 -14.65 -8.81
N SER A 155 -3.74 -14.77 -9.90
CA SER A 155 -3.50 -16.02 -10.65
C SER A 155 -4.75 -16.76 -11.17
N THR A 156 -5.36 -16.25 -12.25
CA THR A 156 -6.12 -17.01 -13.28
C THR A 156 -6.80 -18.32 -12.83
N GLY A 157 -7.63 -18.24 -11.80
CA GLY A 157 -8.20 -19.42 -11.13
C GLY A 157 -9.72 -19.41 -10.98
N ASP A 158 -10.46 -18.47 -11.58
CA ASP A 158 -11.85 -18.27 -11.15
C ASP A 158 -12.73 -17.38 -12.05
N GLY A 159 -12.33 -17.11 -13.29
CA GLY A 159 -13.20 -16.40 -14.25
C GLY A 159 -13.49 -14.94 -13.90
N GLN A 160 -12.82 -14.36 -12.91
CA GLN A 160 -12.79 -12.92 -12.69
C GLN A 160 -11.84 -12.26 -13.68
N GLN A 161 -12.34 -11.25 -14.41
CA GLN A 161 -11.56 -10.45 -15.36
C GLN A 161 -11.09 -9.15 -14.68
N PRO A 162 -9.87 -8.68 -14.95
CA PRO A 162 -9.38 -7.43 -14.38
C PRO A 162 -10.25 -6.28 -14.88
N PHE A 163 -10.62 -5.41 -13.95
CA PHE A 163 -11.48 -4.26 -14.23
C PHE A 163 -10.92 -2.97 -13.62
N LEU A 164 -10.08 -3.08 -12.57
CA LEU A 164 -9.53 -1.95 -11.83
C LEU A 164 -8.06 -1.76 -12.19
N TRP A 165 -7.73 -0.56 -12.67
CA TRP A 165 -6.42 -0.21 -13.20
C TRP A 165 -5.87 1.00 -12.44
N SER A 166 -5.16 0.75 -11.34
CA SER A 166 -4.47 1.79 -10.57
C SER A 166 -3.17 2.21 -11.23
N LEU A 167 -3.08 3.48 -11.62
CA LEU A 167 -1.91 4.01 -12.32
C LEU A 167 -0.71 4.29 -11.41
N THR A 168 -0.79 3.88 -10.15
CA THR A 168 0.21 4.16 -9.13
C THR A 168 0.54 2.90 -8.34
N GLU A 169 1.78 2.85 -7.83
CA GLU A 169 2.13 1.95 -6.75
C GLU A 169 1.34 2.35 -5.50
N THR A 170 1.16 1.39 -4.59
CA THR A 170 0.50 1.64 -3.29
C THR A 170 1.32 2.60 -2.41
N ASP A 171 0.68 3.20 -1.42
CA ASP A 171 1.34 4.07 -0.43
C ASP A 171 2.38 3.36 0.45
N VAL A 172 2.51 2.03 0.34
CA VAL A 172 3.63 1.28 0.95
C VAL A 172 4.97 1.78 0.42
N SER A 173 5.10 1.94 -0.90
CA SER A 173 6.32 2.46 -1.54
C SER A 173 6.60 3.91 -1.12
N LEU A 174 5.57 4.74 -0.96
CA LEU A 174 5.71 6.12 -0.49
C LEU A 174 6.14 6.19 0.99
N SER A 175 5.65 5.27 1.82
CA SER A 175 6.07 5.13 3.22
C SER A 175 7.57 4.86 3.31
N GLU A 176 8.09 3.95 2.48
CA GLU A 176 9.54 3.66 2.39
C GLU A 176 10.36 4.89 1.98
N VAL A 177 9.90 5.60 0.94
CA VAL A 177 10.58 6.82 0.45
C VAL A 177 10.70 7.86 1.56
N MET A 178 9.58 8.14 2.25
CA MET A 178 9.52 9.09 3.35
C MET A 178 10.52 8.74 4.47
N LEU A 179 10.59 7.47 4.86
CA LEU A 179 11.45 7.00 5.95
C LEU A 179 12.94 6.99 5.58
N SER A 180 13.26 6.83 4.30
CA SER A 180 14.64 6.71 3.81
C SER A 180 15.52 7.93 4.13
N MET A 181 14.95 9.14 4.22
CA MET A 181 15.70 10.35 4.59
C MET A 181 16.26 10.25 6.00
N TYR A 182 15.44 9.82 6.94
CA TYR A 182 15.88 9.67 8.32
C TYR A 182 16.80 8.47 8.50
N ALA A 183 16.54 7.37 7.79
CA ALA A 183 17.41 6.20 7.77
C ALA A 183 18.84 6.57 7.34
N ALA A 184 19.00 7.41 6.31
CA ALA A 184 20.30 7.91 5.89
C ALA A 184 21.03 8.70 6.99
N ASN A 185 20.30 9.45 7.83
CA ASN A 185 20.86 10.17 8.98
C ASN A 185 21.30 9.21 10.11
N ILE A 186 20.52 8.16 10.39
CA ILE A 186 20.90 7.09 11.33
C ILE A 186 22.22 6.44 10.91
N GLN A 187 22.34 6.07 9.63
CA GLN A 187 23.55 5.42 9.11
C GLN A 187 24.80 6.31 9.18
N ARG A 188 24.64 7.63 9.01
CA ARG A 188 25.75 8.59 9.04
C ARG A 188 26.24 8.91 10.45
N GLY A 189 25.43 8.74 11.49
CA GLY A 189 25.74 9.25 12.82
C GLY A 189 25.26 8.38 13.99
N LYS A 190 26.21 7.93 14.83
CA LYS A 190 25.93 7.18 16.08
C LYS A 190 25.02 7.91 17.08
N MET A 191 24.83 9.22 16.94
CA MET A 191 23.92 10.00 17.78
C MET A 191 22.46 9.70 17.42
N TYR A 192 22.11 9.66 16.13
CA TYR A 192 20.74 9.41 15.66
C TYR A 192 20.29 7.98 15.95
N ALA A 193 21.20 7.01 15.84
CA ALA A 193 20.94 5.60 16.18
C ALA A 193 20.59 5.35 17.67
N LYS A 194 20.80 6.31 18.57
CA LYS A 194 20.38 6.18 19.98
C LYS A 194 18.92 6.53 20.21
N PHE A 195 18.31 7.24 19.26
CA PHE A 195 16.96 7.76 19.33
C PHE A 195 16.06 7.17 18.25
N SER A 196 16.54 6.17 17.51
CA SER A 196 15.80 5.56 16.41
C SER A 196 14.45 5.01 16.83
N ASP A 197 14.32 4.54 18.08
CA ASP A 197 13.09 3.89 18.58
C ASP A 197 11.98 4.85 19.03
N TYR A 198 12.19 6.16 18.91
CA TYR A 198 11.34 7.17 19.54
C TYR A 198 10.61 8.09 18.55
N SER A 199 10.65 7.75 17.26
CA SER A 199 9.97 8.54 16.23
C SER A 199 8.45 8.46 16.40
N ALA A 200 7.73 9.35 15.74
CA ALA A 200 6.27 9.31 15.69
C ALA A 200 5.76 9.31 14.25
N LEU A 201 4.66 8.61 14.00
CA LEU A 201 3.92 8.63 12.75
C LEU A 201 2.49 9.12 13.01
N PHE A 202 2.07 10.15 12.28
CA PHE A 202 0.72 10.71 12.33
C PHE A 202 0.08 10.65 10.95
N THR A 203 -1.11 10.05 10.87
CA THR A 203 -1.78 9.75 9.58
C THR A 203 -3.26 10.09 9.63
N PRO A 204 -3.91 10.47 8.51
CA PRO A 204 -5.36 10.61 8.47
C PRO A 204 -6.06 9.29 8.83
N ASP A 205 -7.29 9.34 9.34
CA ASP A 205 -8.09 8.15 9.67
C ASP A 205 -8.89 7.58 8.49
N GLY A 206 -8.84 8.23 7.32
CA GLY A 206 -9.37 7.72 6.04
C GLY A 206 -8.49 6.65 5.38
N LYS A 207 -8.94 6.13 4.23
CA LYS A 207 -8.28 5.03 3.50
C LYS A 207 -6.87 5.35 3.03
N PHE A 208 -6.64 6.60 2.64
CA PHE A 208 -5.31 7.09 2.29
C PHE A 208 -4.34 6.95 3.47
N GLY A 209 -4.71 7.48 4.64
CA GLY A 209 -3.88 7.42 5.85
C GLY A 209 -3.73 6.01 6.42
N GLN A 210 -4.72 5.14 6.23
CA GLN A 210 -4.71 3.75 6.69
C GLN A 210 -3.45 3.00 6.23
N THR A 211 -3.06 3.14 4.95
CA THR A 211 -1.87 2.42 4.43
C THR A 211 -0.62 2.79 5.21
N PHE A 212 -0.39 4.07 5.48
CA PHE A 212 0.76 4.53 6.25
C PHE A 212 0.70 4.04 7.70
N PHE A 213 -0.47 4.08 8.32
CA PHE A 213 -0.66 3.61 9.70
C PHE A 213 -0.32 2.12 9.86
N GLU A 214 -0.71 1.29 8.88
CA GLU A 214 -0.54 -0.17 8.93
C GLU A 214 0.85 -0.59 8.45
N TRP A 215 1.34 -0.03 7.35
CA TRP A 215 2.58 -0.44 6.68
C TRP A 215 3.80 0.39 7.05
N GLY A 216 3.62 1.63 7.51
CA GLY A 216 4.70 2.50 7.95
C GLY A 216 5.62 1.84 9.00
N PRO A 217 5.07 1.19 10.06
CA PRO A 217 5.90 0.50 11.06
C PRO A 217 6.72 -0.68 10.50
N PHE A 218 6.17 -1.39 9.50
CA PHE A 218 6.88 -2.47 8.81
C PHE A 218 8.11 -1.90 8.09
N SER A 219 7.91 -0.89 7.23
CA SER A 219 9.02 -0.24 6.51
C SER A 219 10.02 0.45 7.43
N ALA A 220 9.55 1.01 8.56
CA ALA A 220 10.41 1.66 9.54
C ALA A 220 11.36 0.67 10.22
N THR A 221 10.85 -0.51 10.61
CA THR A 221 11.64 -1.58 11.25
C THR A 221 12.84 -1.98 10.37
N GLU A 222 12.60 -2.15 9.08
CA GLU A 222 13.61 -2.53 8.08
C GLU A 222 14.70 -1.46 7.88
N LEU A 223 14.34 -0.21 8.13
CA LEU A 223 15.24 0.94 8.08
C LEU A 223 15.90 1.26 9.43
N GLY A 224 15.64 0.44 10.46
CA GLY A 224 16.15 0.64 11.82
C GLY A 224 15.52 1.83 12.54
N ILE A 225 14.27 2.14 12.22
CA ILE A 225 13.45 3.21 12.82
C ILE A 225 12.34 2.55 13.63
N GLY A 226 12.14 2.97 14.87
CA GLY A 226 11.03 2.55 15.72
C GLY A 226 10.09 3.72 16.02
N PHE A 227 8.80 3.41 16.04
CA PHE A 227 7.76 4.36 16.41
C PHE A 227 7.36 4.19 17.87
N LYS A 228 7.57 5.24 18.67
CA LYS A 228 6.96 5.35 20.00
C LYS A 228 5.48 5.70 19.90
N TYR A 229 5.11 6.51 18.91
CA TYR A 229 3.73 6.86 18.59
C TYR A 229 3.43 6.50 17.13
N ASN A 230 2.34 5.79 16.91
CA ASN A 230 1.73 5.60 15.60
C ASN A 230 0.24 5.91 15.78
N GLU A 231 -0.21 7.04 15.27
CA GLU A 231 -1.53 7.58 15.57
C GLU A 231 -2.27 8.07 14.33
N GLN A 232 -3.57 7.82 14.29
CA GLN A 232 -4.46 8.40 13.29
C GLN A 232 -5.13 9.68 13.78
N TYR A 233 -5.51 10.57 12.85
CA TYR A 233 -6.26 11.78 13.11
C TYR A 233 -7.39 12.04 12.10
N SER A 234 -8.50 12.62 12.57
CA SER A 234 -9.71 12.93 11.79
C SER A 234 -9.91 14.43 11.55
N SER A 235 -9.07 15.28 12.15
CA SER A 235 -9.10 16.72 11.97
C SER A 235 -7.73 17.36 12.23
N PRO A 236 -7.47 18.54 11.65
CA PRO A 236 -6.25 19.30 11.94
C PRO A 236 -6.06 19.56 13.44
N ASP A 237 -7.12 19.92 14.18
CA ASP A 237 -7.04 20.18 15.61
C ASP A 237 -6.58 18.93 16.40
N MET A 238 -7.10 17.75 16.03
CA MET A 238 -6.71 16.50 16.68
C MET A 238 -5.26 16.12 16.35
N LEU A 239 -4.81 16.33 15.11
CA LEU A 239 -3.41 16.18 14.73
C LEU A 239 -2.51 17.04 15.63
N ILE A 240 -2.84 18.33 15.76
CA ILE A 240 -2.07 19.27 16.57
C ILE A 240 -2.06 18.85 18.05
N GLN A 241 -3.17 18.38 18.60
CA GLN A 241 -3.24 17.87 19.98
C GLN A 241 -2.31 16.65 20.18
N LYS A 242 -2.36 15.69 19.26
CA LYS A 242 -1.54 14.48 19.30
C LYS A 242 -0.04 14.79 19.18
N MET A 243 0.32 15.66 18.24
CA MET A 243 1.71 16.11 18.10
C MET A 243 2.22 16.85 19.34
N LYS A 244 1.39 17.69 19.98
CA LYS A 244 1.75 18.32 21.27
C LYS A 244 2.04 17.27 22.34
N ALA A 245 1.14 16.30 22.52
CA ALA A 245 1.33 15.22 23.50
C ALA A 245 2.63 14.43 23.25
N TYR A 246 2.93 14.11 22.00
CA TYR A 246 4.20 13.50 21.62
C TYR A 246 5.40 14.36 22.00
N TYR A 247 5.39 15.65 21.63
CA TYR A 247 6.49 16.54 21.92
C TYR A 247 6.69 16.78 23.43
N ASP A 248 5.62 16.83 24.21
CA ASP A 248 5.68 16.95 25.67
C ASP A 248 6.37 15.72 26.28
N ASP A 249 5.95 14.51 25.88
CA ASP A 249 6.54 13.24 26.33
C ASP A 249 8.03 13.10 25.94
N ILE A 250 8.40 13.47 24.71
CA ILE A 250 9.81 13.50 24.30
C ILE A 250 10.61 14.52 25.12
N SER A 251 10.02 15.69 25.42
CA SER A 251 10.67 16.72 26.23
C SER A 251 10.93 16.26 27.67
N GLU A 252 9.97 15.56 28.27
CA GLU A 252 10.12 14.96 29.60
C GLU A 252 11.18 13.86 29.63
N THR A 253 11.26 13.04 28.58
CA THR A 253 12.17 11.89 28.52
C THR A 253 13.61 12.31 28.20
N PHE A 254 13.80 13.26 27.28
CA PHE A 254 15.11 13.57 26.68
C PHE A 254 15.53 15.05 26.77
N GLY A 255 14.73 15.91 27.40
CA GLY A 255 14.97 17.36 27.43
C GLY A 255 14.80 17.99 26.04
N LEU A 256 15.75 18.82 25.62
CA LEU A 256 15.72 19.51 24.31
C LEU A 256 16.30 18.67 23.16
N LEU A 257 16.58 17.37 23.37
CA LEU A 257 16.98 16.45 22.31
C LEU A 257 15.75 15.99 21.52
N THR A 258 15.92 15.82 20.21
CA THR A 258 14.76 15.66 19.33
C THR A 258 14.86 14.57 18.31
N ILE A 259 13.67 14.03 18.05
CA ILE A 259 13.41 12.77 17.40
C ILE A 259 12.37 13.10 16.33
N PRO A 260 12.53 12.58 15.11
CA PRO A 260 11.69 13.00 14.00
C PRO A 260 10.24 12.57 14.18
N ALA A 261 9.35 13.39 13.62
CA ALA A 261 7.98 12.99 13.38
C ALA A 261 7.75 12.87 11.87
N PHE A 262 6.92 11.90 11.49
CA PHE A 262 6.45 11.66 10.15
C PHE A 262 4.97 12.01 10.11
N VAL A 263 4.57 12.88 9.19
CA VAL A 263 3.21 13.41 9.14
C VAL A 263 2.67 13.27 7.74
N VAL A 264 1.62 12.47 7.59
CA VAL A 264 0.86 12.35 6.35
C VAL A 264 -0.28 13.34 6.40
N LEU A 265 -0.43 14.15 5.34
CA LEU A 265 -1.44 15.18 5.19
C LEU A 265 -2.18 15.00 3.86
N GLU A 266 -3.47 15.27 3.85
CA GLU A 266 -4.28 15.34 2.62
C GLU A 266 -4.29 16.76 2.03
N LYS A 267 -4.09 17.76 2.89
CA LYS A 267 -4.17 19.18 2.55
C LYS A 267 -3.15 20.00 3.35
N PRO A 268 -2.73 21.19 2.85
CA PRO A 268 -1.64 21.95 3.45
C PRO A 268 -2.01 22.77 4.69
N GLU A 269 -3.29 22.96 5.01
CA GLU A 269 -3.74 23.86 6.09
C GLU A 269 -3.12 23.57 7.47
N PRO A 270 -2.78 22.31 7.85
CA PRO A 270 -2.11 22.04 9.11
C PRO A 270 -0.66 22.56 9.20
N LEU A 271 0.02 22.83 8.08
CA LEU A 271 1.46 23.13 8.07
C LEU A 271 1.85 24.29 9.01
N PRO A 272 1.20 25.47 9.00
CA PRO A 272 1.59 26.59 9.87
C PRO A 272 1.40 26.27 11.36
N GLN A 273 0.32 25.56 11.72
CA GLN A 273 0.06 25.16 13.11
C GLN A 273 1.11 24.17 13.62
N ILE A 274 1.57 23.24 12.76
CA ILE A 274 2.67 22.31 13.10
C ILE A 274 3.94 23.11 13.43
N ARG A 275 4.25 24.19 12.70
CA ARG A 275 5.42 25.01 13.04
C ARG A 275 5.27 25.74 14.36
N ARG A 276 4.09 26.30 14.61
CA ARG A 276 3.81 27.02 15.87
C ARG A 276 4.03 26.12 17.09
N ILE A 277 3.59 24.86 17.04
CA ILE A 277 3.83 23.92 18.16
C ILE A 277 5.30 23.55 18.32
N GLN A 278 6.06 23.43 17.23
CA GLN A 278 7.51 23.19 17.29
C GLN A 278 8.24 24.37 17.95
N ALA A 279 7.86 25.60 17.59
CA ALA A 279 8.46 26.82 18.13
C ALA A 279 8.13 27.02 19.62
N GLN A 280 6.90 26.72 20.04
CA GLN A 280 6.47 26.84 21.45
C GLN A 280 7.31 26.00 22.42
N ARG A 281 7.95 24.92 21.95
CA ARG A 281 8.90 24.12 22.77
C ARG A 281 10.11 24.92 23.22
N TRP A 282 10.48 25.98 22.51
CA TRP A 282 11.61 26.85 22.82
C TRP A 282 11.21 27.98 23.77
N GLY A 283 10.56 27.64 24.89
CA GLY A 283 10.26 28.56 25.98
C GLY A 283 8.93 29.34 25.86
N GLY A 284 7.93 28.80 25.15
CA GLY A 284 6.61 29.44 25.03
C GLY A 284 6.57 30.62 24.06
N MET A 285 7.52 30.64 23.13
CA MET A 285 7.72 31.68 22.13
C MET A 285 6.59 31.70 21.09
N ASP A 286 6.15 32.90 20.72
CA ASP A 286 5.29 33.13 19.57
C ASP A 286 6.15 33.53 18.37
N ILE A 287 6.41 32.55 17.49
CA ILE A 287 7.25 32.74 16.30
C ILE A 287 6.72 33.82 15.35
N ILE A 288 5.40 34.09 15.37
CA ILE A 288 4.80 35.13 14.52
C ILE A 288 5.15 36.51 15.06
N GLU A 289 5.13 36.71 16.38
CA GLU A 289 5.52 37.98 16.98
C GLU A 289 7.00 38.28 16.74
N GLU A 290 7.89 37.28 16.78
CA GLU A 290 9.30 37.49 16.41
C GLU A 290 9.49 37.90 14.96
N ILE A 291 8.73 37.30 14.03
CA ILE A 291 8.80 37.69 12.61
C ILE A 291 8.27 39.11 12.41
N LYS A 292 7.24 39.53 13.15
CA LYS A 292 6.77 40.92 13.12
C LYS A 292 7.81 41.89 13.64
N GLU A 293 8.57 41.52 14.68
CA GLU A 293 9.71 42.32 15.16
C GLU A 293 10.81 42.40 14.10
N TRP A 294 11.15 41.28 13.45
CA TRP A 294 12.10 41.22 12.34
C TRP A 294 11.68 42.09 11.14
N GLU A 295 10.40 42.04 10.77
CA GLU A 295 9.80 42.89 9.74
C GLU A 295 9.86 44.38 10.13
N ALA A 296 9.58 44.71 11.40
CA ALA A 296 9.63 46.07 11.91
C ALA A 296 11.04 46.68 11.85
N ASP A 297 12.08 45.85 11.93
CA ASP A 297 13.48 46.24 11.73
C ASP A 297 13.85 46.47 10.26
N GLY A 298 12.92 46.25 9.32
CA GLY A 298 13.07 46.50 7.88
C GLY A 298 13.76 45.38 7.11
N GLU A 299 13.89 44.20 7.72
CA GLU A 299 14.49 43.01 7.11
C GLU A 299 13.46 42.22 6.28
N ASP A 300 13.94 41.44 5.30
CA ASP A 300 13.08 40.50 4.58
C ASP A 300 12.62 39.38 5.52
N ILE A 301 11.31 39.19 5.64
CA ILE A 301 10.71 38.17 6.50
C ILE A 301 11.12 36.75 6.09
N PHE A 302 11.33 36.47 4.80
CA PHE A 302 11.77 35.13 4.36
C PHE A 302 13.22 34.80 4.76
N GLU A 303 14.03 35.82 5.04
CA GLU A 303 15.37 35.65 5.59
C GLU A 303 15.35 35.20 7.07
N TYR A 304 14.21 35.30 7.77
CA TYR A 304 14.06 34.77 9.13
C TYR A 304 14.35 33.25 9.19
N SER A 305 14.11 32.52 8.10
CA SER A 305 14.47 31.11 7.97
C SER A 305 15.97 30.83 8.16
N LYS A 306 16.82 31.84 7.96
CA LYS A 306 18.28 31.76 8.18
C LYS A 306 18.70 32.11 9.60
N SER A 307 17.80 32.61 10.44
CA SER A 307 18.06 32.90 11.84
C SER A 307 18.53 31.63 12.56
N SER A 308 19.39 31.81 13.58
CA SER A 308 19.87 30.69 14.38
C SER A 308 18.72 29.92 15.02
N LEU A 309 17.69 30.63 15.47
CA LEU A 309 16.52 30.07 16.13
C LEU A 309 15.67 29.21 15.18
N TYR A 310 15.42 29.68 13.96
CA TYR A 310 14.67 28.92 12.97
C TYR A 310 15.42 27.62 12.59
N LYS A 311 16.73 27.73 12.38
CA LYS A 311 17.61 26.58 12.11
C LYS A 311 17.61 25.58 13.26
N LEU A 312 17.63 26.06 14.51
CA LEU A 312 17.53 25.22 15.70
C LEU A 312 16.19 24.49 15.71
N THR A 313 15.08 25.17 15.44
CA THR A 313 13.74 24.54 15.38
C THR A 313 13.70 23.42 14.33
N ASN A 314 14.22 23.65 13.12
CA ASN A 314 14.24 22.63 12.06
C ASN A 314 15.19 21.46 12.38
N MET A 315 16.38 21.74 12.92
CA MET A 315 17.38 20.72 13.26
C MET A 315 16.94 19.84 14.44
N PHE A 316 16.27 20.44 15.42
CA PHE A 316 15.83 19.84 16.66
C PHE A 316 14.31 19.64 16.68
N SER A 317 13.61 19.52 15.56
CA SER A 317 12.24 18.99 15.49
C SER A 317 11.94 18.68 14.02
N PRO A 318 12.76 17.84 13.35
CA PRO A 318 12.52 17.55 11.95
C PRO A 318 11.15 16.88 11.80
N VAL A 319 10.36 17.37 10.85
CA VAL A 319 9.10 16.75 10.43
C VAL A 319 9.22 16.43 8.95
N TYR A 320 9.00 15.17 8.61
CA TYR A 320 8.96 14.69 7.24
C TYR A 320 7.52 14.53 6.81
N PHE A 321 7.13 15.21 5.74
CA PHE A 321 5.76 15.21 5.27
C PHE A 321 5.54 14.22 4.13
N VAL A 322 4.35 13.62 4.11
CA VAL A 322 3.71 13.17 2.88
C VAL A 322 2.53 14.10 2.65
N LEU A 323 2.50 14.76 1.49
CA LEU A 323 1.39 15.62 1.09
C LEU A 323 1.27 15.59 -0.42
N SER A 324 0.28 14.88 -0.92
CA SER A 324 0.01 14.81 -2.36
C SER A 324 -0.57 16.14 -2.85
N ASN A 325 -0.21 16.55 -4.06
CA ASN A 325 -0.77 17.74 -4.74
C ASN A 325 -0.47 19.10 -4.07
N LEU A 326 0.64 19.27 -3.36
CA LEU A 326 1.08 20.58 -2.89
C LEU A 326 1.40 21.50 -4.09
N THR A 327 0.91 22.74 -4.06
CA THR A 327 1.06 23.71 -5.15
C THR A 327 1.49 25.09 -4.66
N ASP A 328 2.12 25.88 -5.53
CA ASP A 328 2.42 27.29 -5.26
C ASP A 328 1.14 28.09 -4.98
N GLU A 329 0.03 27.79 -5.67
CA GLU A 329 -1.26 28.45 -5.42
C GLU A 329 -1.80 28.16 -4.01
N ALA A 330 -1.64 26.93 -3.51
CA ALA A 330 -2.04 26.58 -2.17
C ALA A 330 -1.14 27.24 -1.10
N ILE A 331 0.16 27.35 -1.35
CA ILE A 331 1.08 28.09 -0.46
C ILE A 331 0.76 29.59 -0.46
N ALA A 332 0.44 30.16 -1.62
CA ALA A 332 0.07 31.57 -1.75
C ALA A 332 -1.30 31.90 -1.11
N ALA A 333 -2.12 30.90 -0.81
CA ALA A 333 -3.40 31.09 -0.11
C ALA A 333 -3.21 31.35 1.40
N PHE A 334 -2.05 31.03 1.97
CA PHE A 334 -1.70 31.42 3.33
C PHE A 334 -1.44 32.91 3.44
N ASP A 335 -1.67 33.49 4.62
CA ASP A 335 -1.16 34.82 4.90
C ASP A 335 0.38 34.83 4.90
N ILE A 336 0.94 36.03 4.79
CA ILE A 336 2.38 36.18 4.59
C ILE A 336 3.21 35.61 5.74
N TYR A 337 2.73 35.71 7.00
CA TYR A 337 3.46 35.18 8.16
C TYR A 337 3.39 33.65 8.20
N ASP A 338 2.24 33.08 7.87
CA ASP A 338 2.07 31.63 7.79
C ASP A 338 2.92 31.02 6.68
N ARG A 339 3.03 31.71 5.54
CA ARG A 339 3.95 31.35 4.45
C ARG A 339 5.41 31.42 4.88
N THR A 340 5.80 32.40 5.71
CA THR A 340 7.18 32.53 6.21
C THR A 340 7.54 31.44 7.22
N ILE A 341 6.62 31.05 8.12
CA ILE A 341 6.98 30.07 9.17
C ILE A 341 7.11 28.65 8.63
N ILE A 342 6.50 28.32 7.48
CA ILE A 342 6.59 26.98 6.88
C ILE A 342 7.82 26.79 5.96
N GLU A 343 8.70 27.79 5.87
CA GLU A 343 9.98 27.69 5.16
C GLU A 343 10.78 26.42 5.54
N LEU A 344 11.53 25.88 4.58
CA LEU A 344 12.34 24.67 4.77
C LEU A 344 11.56 23.40 5.19
N TYR A 345 10.23 23.41 5.17
CA TYR A 345 9.47 22.15 5.22
C TYR A 345 9.71 21.34 3.97
N GLU A 346 9.97 20.06 4.18
CA GLU A 346 10.26 19.10 3.13
C GLU A 346 9.35 17.89 3.24
N GLY A 347 9.02 17.31 2.10
CA GLY A 347 8.17 16.14 2.04
C GLY A 347 8.23 15.42 0.72
N PHE A 348 7.34 14.45 0.58
CA PHE A 348 7.25 13.60 -0.60
C PHE A 348 5.84 13.59 -1.16
N SER A 349 5.78 13.44 -2.48
CA SER A 349 4.55 13.20 -3.22
C SER A 349 4.84 12.28 -4.40
N PRO A 350 3.92 11.39 -4.78
CA PRO A 350 3.95 10.80 -6.11
C PRO A 350 3.92 11.90 -7.19
N TYR A 351 4.56 11.70 -8.33
CA TYR A 351 4.79 12.79 -9.29
C TYR A 351 5.09 12.31 -10.72
N ALA A 352 5.27 13.27 -11.64
CA ALA A 352 5.78 13.02 -12.99
C ALA A 352 7.20 12.41 -12.97
N ASP A 353 7.52 11.58 -13.95
CA ASP A 353 8.91 11.16 -14.18
C ASP A 353 9.66 12.32 -14.86
N PRO A 354 10.71 12.89 -14.25
CA PRO A 354 11.44 14.03 -14.80
C PRO A 354 12.05 13.73 -16.18
N MET A 355 12.34 12.46 -16.48
CA MET A 355 12.89 12.04 -17.77
C MET A 355 11.92 12.27 -18.93
N THR A 356 10.62 12.32 -18.66
CA THR A 356 9.58 12.48 -19.69
C THR A 356 9.54 13.89 -20.26
N GLY A 357 10.02 14.90 -19.52
CA GLY A 357 9.92 16.31 -19.89
C GLY A 357 8.52 16.93 -19.71
N PHE A 358 7.58 16.18 -19.11
CA PHE A 358 6.20 16.66 -18.91
C PHE A 358 6.14 17.86 -17.98
N GLU A 359 6.84 17.82 -16.83
CA GLU A 359 6.87 18.93 -15.86
C GLU A 359 7.31 20.25 -16.51
N MET A 360 8.45 20.25 -17.22
CA MET A 360 8.98 21.44 -17.87
C MET A 360 8.00 22.00 -18.92
N SER A 361 7.33 21.10 -19.66
CA SER A 361 6.38 21.49 -20.71
C SER A 361 5.08 22.03 -20.13
N TYR A 362 4.61 21.43 -19.03
CA TYR A 362 3.44 21.90 -18.29
C TYR A 362 3.71 23.28 -17.67
N GLU A 363 4.87 23.45 -17.01
CA GLU A 363 5.27 24.72 -16.40
C GLU A 363 5.45 25.82 -17.45
N ALA A 364 6.09 25.53 -18.58
CA ALA A 364 6.22 26.49 -19.68
C ALA A 364 4.86 26.91 -20.27
N ARG A 365 3.87 26.02 -20.25
CA ARG A 365 2.53 26.25 -20.83
C ARG A 365 1.59 27.00 -19.88
N TYR A 366 1.61 26.65 -18.60
CA TYR A 366 0.65 27.13 -17.61
C TYR A 366 1.25 28.03 -16.53
N ASN A 367 2.57 28.23 -16.54
CA ASN A 367 3.30 29.02 -15.56
C ASN A 367 3.09 28.53 -14.11
N THR A 368 2.93 27.22 -13.94
CA THR A 368 2.79 26.50 -12.67
C THR A 368 3.22 25.06 -12.88
N LYS A 369 3.84 24.41 -11.88
CA LYS A 369 4.23 23.00 -11.98
C LYS A 369 2.99 22.10 -11.91
N PRO A 370 2.95 20.93 -12.58
CA PRO A 370 1.85 20.00 -12.44
C PRO A 370 1.80 19.40 -11.02
N THR A 371 0.69 18.76 -10.67
CA THR A 371 0.50 17.95 -9.46
C THR A 371 0.46 16.47 -9.80
N PHE A 372 0.43 15.61 -8.79
CA PHE A 372 0.22 14.18 -8.97
C PHE A 372 -1.06 13.88 -9.76
N ALA A 373 -2.15 14.57 -9.41
CA ALA A 373 -3.45 14.41 -10.04
C ALA A 373 -3.42 14.69 -11.54
N GLU A 374 -2.81 15.80 -11.98
CA GLU A 374 -2.73 16.11 -13.41
C GLU A 374 -1.88 15.11 -14.18
N CYS A 375 -0.74 14.69 -13.62
CA CYS A 375 0.15 13.74 -14.27
C CYS A 375 -0.54 12.40 -14.52
N LYS A 376 -1.19 11.84 -13.48
CA LYS A 376 -1.87 10.55 -13.59
C LYS A 376 -3.19 10.63 -14.35
N PHE A 377 -3.88 11.76 -14.28
CA PHE A 377 -5.08 11.96 -15.08
C PHE A 377 -4.76 12.04 -16.58
N TYR A 378 -3.65 12.69 -16.95
CA TYR A 378 -3.17 12.66 -18.34
C TYR A 378 -2.88 11.22 -18.80
N ASP A 379 -2.25 10.42 -17.94
CA ASP A 379 -1.94 9.01 -18.25
C ASP A 379 -3.18 8.12 -18.32
N ALA A 380 -4.21 8.37 -17.48
CA ALA A 380 -5.50 7.68 -17.55
C ALA A 380 -6.22 7.92 -18.87
N LEU A 381 -6.15 9.16 -19.34
CA LEU A 381 -6.70 9.58 -20.62
C LEU A 381 -5.93 8.96 -21.80
N LEU A 382 -4.60 8.93 -21.74
CA LEU A 382 -3.76 8.21 -22.73
C LEU A 382 -4.08 6.72 -22.76
N LEU A 383 -4.16 6.08 -21.60
CA LEU A 383 -4.48 4.65 -21.49
C LEU A 383 -5.82 4.35 -22.15
N SER A 384 -6.83 5.18 -21.86
CA SER A 384 -8.17 5.06 -22.44
C SER A 384 -8.15 5.21 -23.96
N ALA A 385 -7.42 6.21 -24.48
CA ALA A 385 -7.31 6.45 -25.91
C ALA A 385 -6.56 5.32 -26.65
N PHE A 386 -5.46 4.84 -26.08
CA PHE A 386 -4.63 3.80 -26.69
C PHE A 386 -5.32 2.44 -26.67
N ALA A 387 -5.96 2.08 -25.55
CA ALA A 387 -6.77 0.87 -25.47
C ALA A 387 -7.94 0.92 -26.45
N ALA A 388 -8.60 2.07 -26.59
CA ALA A 388 -9.66 2.26 -27.57
C ALA A 388 -9.16 2.13 -29.02
N ASN A 389 -8.02 2.75 -29.34
CA ASN A 389 -7.42 2.68 -30.68
C ASN A 389 -7.04 1.23 -31.01
N TYR A 390 -6.42 0.51 -30.08
CA TYR A 390 -6.07 -0.90 -30.25
C TYR A 390 -7.33 -1.76 -30.48
N MET A 391 -8.36 -1.62 -29.64
CA MET A 391 -9.61 -2.37 -29.77
C MET A 391 -10.36 -2.10 -31.09
N GLU A 392 -10.35 -0.87 -31.61
CA GLU A 392 -11.01 -0.56 -32.89
C GLU A 392 -10.26 -1.13 -34.12
N HIS A 393 -8.95 -1.34 -34.01
CA HIS A 393 -8.13 -1.90 -35.09
C HIS A 393 -8.01 -3.43 -35.03
N HIS A 394 -8.21 -4.04 -33.87
CA HIS A 394 -8.02 -5.48 -33.61
C HIS A 394 -9.31 -6.11 -33.07
N GLN A 395 -10.12 -6.64 -34.00
CA GLN A 395 -11.46 -7.19 -33.70
C GLN A 395 -11.45 -8.46 -32.84
N GLU A 396 -10.29 -9.07 -32.63
CA GLU A 396 -10.08 -10.19 -31.70
C GLU A 396 -10.07 -9.77 -30.22
N VAL A 397 -10.01 -8.47 -29.93
CA VAL A 397 -10.03 -7.92 -28.57
C VAL A 397 -11.47 -7.64 -28.17
N ASP A 398 -11.99 -8.41 -27.20
CA ASP A 398 -13.42 -8.42 -26.87
C ASP A 398 -13.88 -7.16 -26.13
N ASN A 399 -13.02 -6.56 -25.30
CA ASN A 399 -13.34 -5.39 -24.49
C ASN A 399 -12.09 -4.55 -24.13
N LEU A 400 -12.32 -3.39 -23.50
CA LEU A 400 -11.24 -2.46 -23.14
C LEU A 400 -10.28 -3.03 -22.09
N ASN A 401 -10.74 -3.87 -21.16
CA ASN A 401 -9.84 -4.48 -20.16
C ASN A 401 -8.82 -5.39 -20.86
N ASP A 402 -9.27 -6.20 -21.83
CA ASP A 402 -8.37 -7.04 -22.64
C ASP A 402 -7.38 -6.19 -23.46
N ALA A 403 -7.84 -5.06 -23.99
CA ALA A 403 -6.96 -4.10 -24.67
C ALA A 403 -5.90 -3.52 -23.72
N ILE A 404 -6.29 -3.14 -22.49
CA ILE A 404 -5.36 -2.65 -21.47
C ILE A 404 -4.33 -3.73 -21.16
N ILE A 405 -4.75 -4.97 -20.84
CA ILE A 405 -3.85 -6.11 -20.60
C ILE A 405 -2.79 -6.21 -21.71
N ALA A 406 -3.23 -6.20 -22.98
CA ALA A 406 -2.36 -6.39 -24.13
C ALA A 406 -1.28 -5.30 -24.24
N ILE A 407 -1.65 -4.03 -24.05
CA ILE A 407 -0.74 -2.90 -24.26
C ILE A 407 0.12 -2.56 -23.03
N THR A 408 -0.27 -2.96 -21.82
CA THR A 408 0.43 -2.57 -20.59
C THR A 408 1.21 -3.69 -19.90
N THR A 409 1.16 -4.92 -20.41
CA THR A 409 1.97 -6.04 -19.86
C THR A 409 3.15 -6.44 -20.72
N THR A 410 3.39 -5.74 -21.81
CA THR A 410 4.58 -5.92 -22.65
C THR A 410 5.79 -5.18 -22.08
N ASP A 411 6.99 -5.76 -22.26
CA ASP A 411 8.28 -5.13 -21.91
C ASP A 411 8.88 -4.36 -23.11
N ASN A 412 8.19 -4.31 -24.23
CA ASN A 412 8.64 -3.65 -25.45
C ASN A 412 8.27 -2.16 -25.45
N PHE A 413 9.24 -1.28 -25.26
CA PHE A 413 9.01 0.18 -25.24
C PHE A 413 9.68 0.89 -26.40
N LEU A 414 8.98 1.90 -26.94
CA LEU A 414 9.61 2.88 -27.81
C LEU A 414 10.50 3.84 -26.99
N SER A 415 11.44 4.49 -27.68
CA SER A 415 12.32 5.48 -27.07
C SER A 415 11.60 6.80 -26.75
N GLY A 416 10.51 7.11 -27.46
CA GLY A 416 9.72 8.33 -27.27
C GLY A 416 8.73 8.25 -26.10
N TYR A 417 8.23 9.42 -25.70
CA TYR A 417 7.22 9.56 -24.63
C TYR A 417 5.85 9.84 -25.23
N ALA A 418 4.88 8.99 -24.88
CA ALA A 418 3.53 8.97 -25.43
C ALA A 418 2.73 10.22 -25.10
N TRP A 419 3.10 10.97 -24.06
CA TRP A 419 2.38 12.19 -23.69
C TRP A 419 2.57 13.33 -24.70
N SER A 420 3.67 13.35 -25.45
CA SER A 420 3.98 14.37 -26.47
C SER A 420 3.32 14.03 -27.81
N GLU A 421 2.90 15.02 -28.62
CA GLU A 421 2.22 14.79 -29.91
C GLU A 421 3.02 13.86 -30.85
N THR A 422 4.31 14.14 -31.07
CA THR A 422 5.18 13.30 -31.91
C THR A 422 5.38 11.90 -31.34
N GLY A 423 5.50 11.79 -30.01
CA GLY A 423 5.61 10.47 -29.39
C GLY A 423 4.31 9.68 -29.52
N MET A 424 3.17 10.34 -29.30
CA MET A 424 1.83 9.77 -29.38
C MET A 424 1.55 9.20 -30.78
N GLU A 425 1.90 9.94 -31.84
CA GLU A 425 1.80 9.49 -33.24
C GLU A 425 2.54 8.15 -33.45
N LEU A 426 3.76 8.01 -32.90
CA LEU A 426 4.54 6.77 -33.02
C LEU A 426 3.88 5.58 -32.31
N TYR A 427 3.28 5.81 -31.13
CA TYR A 427 2.59 4.75 -30.40
C TYR A 427 1.30 4.33 -31.09
N LEU A 428 0.49 5.28 -31.55
CA LEU A 428 -0.75 5.00 -32.29
C LEU A 428 -0.46 4.19 -33.56
N ALA A 429 0.52 4.62 -34.36
CA ALA A 429 0.91 3.90 -35.57
C ALA A 429 1.42 2.47 -35.30
N ALA A 430 2.07 2.23 -34.14
CA ALA A 430 2.51 0.90 -33.74
C ALA A 430 1.33 0.01 -33.30
N LEU A 431 0.41 0.56 -32.50
CA LEU A 431 -0.79 -0.13 -32.04
C LEU A 431 -1.69 -0.53 -33.21
N GLU A 432 -1.88 0.35 -34.20
CA GLU A 432 -2.63 0.04 -35.43
C GLU A 432 -2.08 -1.16 -36.20
N GLN A 433 -0.75 -1.32 -36.21
CA GLN A 433 -0.07 -2.44 -36.87
C GLN A 433 -0.09 -3.73 -36.05
N GLY A 434 -0.74 -3.73 -34.88
CA GLY A 434 -0.80 -4.87 -33.97
C GLY A 434 0.49 -5.08 -33.18
N GLN A 435 1.37 -4.07 -33.12
CA GLN A 435 2.57 -4.16 -32.30
C GLN A 435 2.21 -3.89 -30.84
N LEU A 436 2.46 -4.88 -29.98
CA LEU A 436 2.31 -4.74 -28.53
C LEU A 436 3.49 -3.96 -27.97
N VAL A 437 3.35 -2.63 -27.97
CA VAL A 437 4.31 -1.69 -27.38
C VAL A 437 3.74 -1.06 -26.12
N GLY A 438 4.47 -1.17 -25.02
CA GLY A 438 4.16 -0.50 -23.76
C GLY A 438 4.47 0.98 -23.91
N PHE A 439 3.69 1.85 -23.28
CA PHE A 439 3.84 3.30 -23.43
C PHE A 439 4.35 3.99 -22.17
N LYS A 440 5.02 5.12 -22.40
CA LYS A 440 5.54 6.01 -21.34
C LYS A 440 4.73 7.29 -21.34
N GLY A 441 3.88 7.45 -20.33
CA GLY A 441 3.07 8.65 -20.11
C GLY A 441 3.87 9.80 -19.49
N ALA A 442 3.14 10.76 -18.92
CA ALA A 442 3.65 11.87 -18.13
C ALA A 442 4.33 11.40 -16.83
N SER A 443 3.81 10.34 -16.20
CA SER A 443 4.35 9.81 -14.94
C SER A 443 5.39 8.70 -15.11
N GLY A 444 5.79 8.40 -16.35
CA GLY A 444 6.73 7.34 -16.69
C GLY A 444 6.04 6.15 -17.38
N PRO A 445 6.66 4.95 -17.35
CA PRO A 445 6.07 3.74 -17.94
C PRO A 445 4.74 3.36 -17.26
N VAL A 446 3.70 3.14 -18.05
CA VAL A 446 2.40 2.60 -17.57
C VAL A 446 2.40 1.09 -17.82
N GLN A 447 2.78 0.33 -16.80
CA GLN A 447 2.83 -1.13 -16.84
C GLN A 447 2.17 -1.73 -15.61
N PHE A 448 1.49 -2.86 -15.80
CA PHE A 448 0.85 -3.62 -14.72
C PHE A 448 1.49 -5.00 -14.58
N ASP A 449 1.42 -5.53 -13.36
CA ASP A 449 1.82 -6.89 -13.06
C ASP A 449 0.98 -7.92 -13.84
N LYS A 450 1.64 -8.96 -14.37
CA LYS A 450 0.99 -10.02 -15.17
C LYS A 450 0.22 -11.04 -14.34
N GLU A 451 0.44 -11.07 -13.03
CA GLU A 451 -0.25 -12.00 -12.15
C GLU A 451 -1.47 -11.35 -11.50
N CYS A 452 -1.39 -10.05 -11.20
CA CYS A 452 -2.40 -9.30 -10.45
C CYS A 452 -3.21 -8.28 -11.27
N TYR A 453 -2.67 -7.75 -12.37
CA TYR A 453 -3.30 -6.79 -13.30
C TYR A 453 -3.99 -5.57 -12.66
N THR A 454 -3.51 -5.08 -11.51
CA THR A 454 -4.26 -4.06 -10.72
C THR A 454 -3.49 -2.78 -10.46
N ALA A 455 -2.24 -2.86 -9.99
CA ALA A 455 -1.42 -1.69 -9.68
C ALA A 455 -0.26 -1.53 -10.67
N ALA A 456 0.08 -0.28 -10.96
CA ALA A 456 1.22 0.04 -11.80
C ALA A 456 2.53 -0.38 -11.12
N LEU A 457 3.49 -0.86 -11.93
CA LEU A 457 4.78 -1.36 -11.44
C LEU A 457 5.79 -0.27 -11.08
N ASN A 458 5.54 0.98 -11.50
CA ASN A 458 6.47 2.09 -11.31
C ASN A 458 5.74 3.38 -10.95
N THR A 459 6.20 4.03 -9.89
CA THR A 459 5.83 5.39 -9.50
C THR A 459 7.08 6.20 -9.24
N THR A 460 7.11 7.43 -9.77
CA THR A 460 8.15 8.40 -9.42
C THR A 460 7.64 9.25 -8.26
N TYR A 461 8.50 9.47 -7.27
CA TYR A 461 8.23 10.31 -6.11
C TYR A 461 9.14 11.52 -6.14
N VAL A 462 8.58 12.71 -5.98
CA VAL A 462 9.34 13.95 -5.86
C VAL A 462 9.57 14.27 -4.38
N ASN A 463 10.79 14.69 -4.03
CA ASN A 463 11.05 15.39 -2.79
C ASN A 463 10.86 16.88 -3.05
N TRP A 464 9.89 17.47 -2.37
CA TRP A 464 9.62 18.90 -2.45
C TRP A 464 10.09 19.60 -1.18
N MET A 465 10.41 20.88 -1.31
CA MET A 465 10.77 21.77 -0.22
C MET A 465 10.13 23.14 -0.42
N ILE A 466 9.61 23.73 0.64
CA ILE A 466 9.13 25.12 0.62
C ILE A 466 10.31 26.07 0.85
N ARG A 467 10.53 27.01 -0.07
CA ARG A 467 11.51 28.10 0.10
C ARG A 467 11.03 29.39 -0.52
N ASP A 468 11.35 30.53 0.06
CA ASP A 468 10.92 31.84 -0.42
C ASP A 468 9.40 31.89 -0.72
N GLY A 469 8.63 31.09 0.03
CA GLY A 469 7.21 30.87 -0.14
C GLY A 469 6.78 30.08 -1.40
N HIS A 470 7.69 29.39 -2.07
CA HIS A 470 7.46 28.60 -3.28
C HIS A 470 7.82 27.12 -3.07
N VAL A 471 7.18 26.24 -3.85
CA VAL A 471 7.47 24.80 -3.84
C VAL A 471 8.60 24.49 -4.84
N TYR A 472 9.71 23.99 -4.30
CA TYR A 472 10.88 23.55 -5.08
C TYR A 472 11.02 22.03 -5.06
N HIS A 473 11.41 21.45 -6.19
CA HIS A 473 11.74 20.02 -6.28
C HIS A 473 13.25 19.83 -6.10
N SER A 474 13.64 19.14 -5.04
CA SER A 474 15.04 18.90 -4.65
C SER A 474 15.59 17.58 -5.18
N GLY A 475 14.73 16.62 -5.52
CA GLY A 475 15.13 15.34 -6.11
C GLY A 475 13.96 14.41 -6.42
N TYR A 476 14.23 13.33 -7.14
CA TYR A 476 13.24 12.33 -7.55
C TYR A 476 13.71 10.91 -7.19
N TYR A 477 12.75 10.04 -6.87
CA TYR A 477 12.97 8.69 -6.35
C TYR A 477 12.03 7.69 -7.05
N SER A 478 12.49 6.46 -7.28
CA SER A 478 11.66 5.38 -7.85
C SER A 478 12.18 4.01 -7.41
N ARG A 479 11.36 2.96 -7.49
CA ARG A 479 11.75 1.59 -7.12
C ARG A 479 12.79 0.97 -8.06
N SER A 480 12.75 1.31 -9.35
CA SER A 480 13.71 0.82 -10.34
C SER A 480 15.01 1.62 -10.34
N GLY A 481 14.96 2.91 -9.99
CA GLY A 481 16.02 3.88 -10.20
C GLY A 481 16.30 4.14 -11.69
N ASN A 482 16.79 5.33 -12.03
CA ASN A 482 17.28 5.66 -13.37
C ASN A 482 18.31 6.80 -13.32
N ALA A 483 18.72 7.35 -14.47
CA ALA A 483 19.73 8.41 -14.54
C ALA A 483 19.34 9.71 -13.78
N GLN A 484 18.05 9.93 -13.51
CA GLN A 484 17.52 11.09 -12.77
C GLN A 484 16.64 10.72 -11.56
N THR A 485 16.44 9.43 -11.26
CA THR A 485 15.71 8.96 -10.06
C THR A 485 16.59 8.05 -9.20
N ALA A 486 16.68 8.33 -7.90
CA ALA A 486 17.37 7.46 -6.95
C ALA A 486 16.53 6.21 -6.66
N LYS A 487 17.19 5.05 -6.55
CA LYS A 487 16.53 3.78 -6.24
C LYS A 487 16.08 3.76 -4.78
N THR A 488 14.79 3.52 -4.53
CA THR A 488 14.27 3.26 -3.19
C THR A 488 14.56 1.81 -2.79
N LEU A 489 14.91 1.58 -1.52
CA LEU A 489 15.02 0.22 -0.99
C LEU A 489 13.61 -0.36 -0.93
N ALA A 490 13.31 -1.33 -1.78
CA ALA A 490 12.15 -2.18 -1.59
C ALA A 490 12.42 -3.07 -0.37
N SER A 491 11.93 -2.68 0.81
CA SER A 491 12.17 -3.41 2.06
C SER A 491 11.71 -4.86 1.95
N TRP A 492 10.66 -5.11 1.16
CA TRP A 492 10.22 -6.46 0.84
C TRP A 492 11.25 -7.33 0.09
N ASN A 493 11.92 -6.77 -0.94
CA ASN A 493 12.96 -7.51 -1.65
C ASN A 493 14.10 -7.86 -0.69
N TRP A 494 14.44 -6.95 0.23
CA TRP A 494 15.44 -7.23 1.24
C TRP A 494 15.03 -8.40 2.14
N LEU A 495 13.81 -8.42 2.69
CA LEU A 495 13.37 -9.53 3.54
C LEU A 495 13.38 -10.87 2.80
N VAL A 496 12.85 -10.93 1.57
CA VAL A 496 12.87 -12.17 0.76
C VAL A 496 14.30 -12.62 0.44
N GLU A 497 15.17 -11.69 0.06
CA GLU A 497 16.57 -11.96 -0.29
C GLU A 497 17.43 -12.32 0.93
N ASN A 498 17.10 -11.82 2.13
CA ASN A 498 17.94 -11.92 3.32
C ASN A 498 17.33 -12.80 4.43
N ALA A 499 16.10 -13.32 4.30
CA ALA A 499 15.45 -14.14 5.34
C ALA A 499 16.31 -15.34 5.78
N GLU A 500 17.00 -16.00 4.84
CA GLU A 500 17.93 -17.07 5.16
C GLU A 500 19.16 -16.60 5.95
N GLU A 501 19.74 -15.46 5.56
CA GLU A 501 20.88 -14.87 6.26
C GLU A 501 20.47 -14.38 7.66
N MET A 502 19.32 -13.71 7.79
CA MET A 502 18.75 -13.29 9.07
C MET A 502 18.50 -14.50 9.97
N PHE A 503 17.96 -15.58 9.41
CA PHE A 503 17.77 -16.81 10.14
C PHE A 503 19.11 -17.39 10.60
N ASP A 504 20.09 -17.49 9.72
CA ASP A 504 21.42 -18.04 10.04
C ASP A 504 22.18 -17.20 11.07
N ASN A 505 22.07 -15.87 11.00
CA ASN A 505 22.70 -14.92 11.94
C ASN A 505 22.04 -14.93 13.31
N THR A 506 20.72 -15.11 13.36
CA THR A 506 19.93 -15.07 14.60
C THR A 506 19.88 -16.44 15.27
N TYR A 507 19.73 -17.51 14.49
CA TYR A 507 19.46 -18.86 14.97
C TYR A 507 20.66 -19.77 14.68
N GLY A 508 21.42 -20.09 15.73
CA GLY A 508 22.65 -20.86 15.61
C GLY A 508 22.43 -22.29 15.06
N LYS A 509 23.16 -22.65 14.00
CA LYS A 509 23.19 -24.01 13.41
C LYS A 509 23.61 -25.11 14.39
N ASN A 510 24.44 -24.76 15.37
CA ASN A 510 25.07 -25.68 16.31
C ASN A 510 24.40 -25.65 17.70
N MET A 511 23.06 -25.65 17.73
CA MET A 511 22.33 -25.81 18.99
C MET A 511 22.42 -27.25 19.48
N PRO A 512 22.77 -27.49 20.76
CA PRO A 512 22.79 -28.82 21.32
C PRO A 512 21.37 -29.41 21.30
N PRO A 513 21.22 -30.71 20.96
CA PRO A 513 19.91 -31.35 21.00
C PRO A 513 19.37 -31.36 22.43
N ILE A 514 18.11 -30.97 22.58
CA ILE A 514 17.39 -31.09 23.86
C ILE A 514 16.78 -32.48 23.91
N ASN A 515 17.10 -33.23 24.98
CA ASN A 515 16.52 -34.55 25.19
C ASN A 515 15.18 -34.41 25.89
N TYR A 516 14.11 -34.58 25.12
CA TYR A 516 12.75 -34.55 25.65
C TYR A 516 12.32 -35.93 26.18
N PRO A 517 11.36 -35.98 27.12
CA PRO A 517 10.64 -37.21 27.49
C PRO A 517 10.12 -37.98 26.26
N THR A 518 9.72 -39.23 26.45
CA THR A 518 9.06 -39.98 25.37
C THR A 518 7.72 -39.33 25.05
N LEU A 519 7.40 -39.18 23.76
CA LEU A 519 6.10 -38.68 23.33
C LEU A 519 5.01 -39.69 23.74
N THR A 520 4.11 -39.26 24.61
CA THR A 520 2.97 -40.06 25.08
C THR A 520 1.73 -39.79 24.23
N ASP A 521 1.48 -38.51 23.94
CA ASP A 521 0.26 -38.07 23.27
C ASP A 521 0.41 -36.66 22.65
N GLN A 522 -0.60 -36.21 21.90
CA GLN A 522 -0.60 -34.93 21.18
C GLN A 522 -1.97 -34.26 21.29
N TYR A 523 -2.00 -33.01 21.73
CA TYR A 523 -3.22 -32.20 21.92
C TYR A 523 -3.09 -30.84 21.25
N ALA A 524 -4.22 -30.26 20.85
CA ALA A 524 -4.31 -28.90 20.34
C ALA A 524 -5.30 -28.06 21.16
N VAL A 525 -5.01 -26.77 21.32
CA VAL A 525 -5.91 -25.76 21.88
C VAL A 525 -5.98 -24.62 20.88
N LEU A 526 -7.15 -24.43 20.28
CA LEU A 526 -7.40 -23.45 19.22
C LEU A 526 -8.35 -22.38 19.75
N VAL A 527 -7.95 -21.12 19.68
CA VAL A 527 -8.71 -20.01 20.30
C VAL A 527 -8.95 -18.88 19.32
N GLN A 528 -10.24 -18.62 19.06
CA GLN A 528 -10.70 -17.40 18.42
C GLN A 528 -10.88 -16.31 19.48
N GLY A 529 -10.01 -15.31 19.47
CA GLY A 529 -10.00 -14.20 20.43
C GLY A 529 -10.93 -13.04 20.06
N SER A 530 -11.76 -13.13 19.02
CA SER A 530 -12.63 -12.04 18.54
C SER A 530 -14.01 -12.55 18.11
N ASN A 531 -14.97 -11.64 17.85
CA ASN A 531 -16.36 -11.97 17.53
C ASN A 531 -16.90 -11.16 16.35
N GLY A 532 -18.02 -11.60 15.79
CA GLY A 532 -18.83 -10.84 14.85
C GLY A 532 -18.38 -10.92 13.39
N TRP A 533 -19.30 -10.52 12.49
CA TRP A 533 -19.16 -10.70 11.05
C TRP A 533 -17.89 -10.07 10.46
N SER A 534 -17.52 -8.87 10.90
CA SER A 534 -16.29 -8.19 10.44
C SER A 534 -15.00 -8.94 10.82
N ASN A 535 -15.07 -9.90 11.74
CA ASN A 535 -13.98 -10.74 12.20
C ASN A 535 -14.11 -12.21 11.74
N TYR A 536 -14.91 -12.46 10.70
CA TYR A 536 -15.10 -13.77 10.07
C TYR A 536 -13.80 -14.57 9.92
N ARG A 537 -12.73 -13.91 9.45
CA ARG A 537 -11.39 -14.50 9.27
C ARG A 537 -10.84 -15.24 10.48
N HIS A 538 -11.05 -14.73 11.70
CA HIS A 538 -10.48 -15.35 12.88
C HIS A 538 -11.21 -16.66 13.27
N GLU A 539 -12.52 -16.77 12.97
CA GLU A 539 -13.25 -18.04 13.08
C GLU A 539 -12.81 -19.02 11.98
N ALA A 540 -12.66 -18.52 10.76
CA ALA A 540 -12.19 -19.31 9.63
C ALA A 540 -10.77 -19.86 9.87
N ASP A 541 -9.85 -19.10 10.46
CA ASP A 541 -8.49 -19.56 10.76
C ASP A 541 -8.47 -20.73 11.75
N VAL A 542 -9.17 -20.61 12.88
CA VAL A 542 -9.20 -21.69 13.88
C VAL A 542 -9.89 -22.93 13.33
N LEU A 543 -10.92 -22.78 12.50
CA LEU A 543 -11.56 -23.88 11.80
C LEU A 543 -10.65 -24.50 10.73
N ASN A 544 -9.87 -23.69 10.00
CA ASN A 544 -8.93 -24.18 8.99
C ASN A 544 -7.83 -25.04 9.64
N ILE A 545 -7.28 -24.56 10.75
CA ILE A 545 -6.33 -25.32 11.58
C ILE A 545 -6.98 -26.60 12.13
N TYR A 546 -8.23 -26.53 12.62
CA TYR A 546 -8.97 -27.71 13.07
C TYR A 546 -9.05 -28.75 11.94
N GLN A 547 -9.49 -28.37 10.74
CA GLN A 547 -9.59 -29.28 9.60
C GLN A 547 -8.23 -29.85 9.18
N MET A 548 -7.17 -29.04 9.22
CA MET A 548 -5.79 -29.51 9.00
C MET A 548 -5.39 -30.59 10.01
N LEU A 549 -5.69 -30.42 11.30
CA LEU A 549 -5.40 -31.41 12.33
C LEU A 549 -6.23 -32.69 12.17
N LYS A 550 -7.52 -32.57 11.80
CA LYS A 550 -8.37 -33.73 11.47
C LYS A 550 -7.78 -34.52 10.30
N ALA A 551 -7.34 -33.84 9.24
CA ALA A 551 -6.63 -34.47 8.12
C ALA A 551 -5.30 -35.13 8.56
N GLY A 552 -4.62 -34.52 9.54
CA GLY A 552 -3.44 -35.07 10.21
C GLY A 552 -3.71 -36.26 11.15
N GLY A 553 -4.98 -36.65 11.35
CA GLY A 553 -5.38 -37.84 12.13
C GLY A 553 -5.79 -37.57 13.57
N TYR A 554 -5.98 -36.31 13.98
CA TYR A 554 -6.54 -35.99 15.30
C TYR A 554 -8.04 -36.34 15.37
N ASP A 555 -8.46 -36.85 16.52
CA ASP A 555 -9.89 -36.92 16.88
C ASP A 555 -10.31 -35.68 17.69
N ASP A 556 -11.59 -35.58 18.01
CA ASP A 556 -12.14 -34.39 18.68
C ASP A 556 -11.72 -34.30 20.16
N ASP A 557 -11.44 -35.43 20.82
CA ASP A 557 -10.99 -35.44 22.22
C ASP A 557 -9.56 -34.88 22.38
N HIS A 558 -8.82 -34.77 21.26
CA HIS A 558 -7.47 -34.20 21.22
C HIS A 558 -7.40 -32.77 20.68
N ILE A 559 -8.53 -32.14 20.34
CA ILE A 559 -8.58 -30.75 19.89
C ILE A 559 -9.59 -30.01 20.74
N ILE A 560 -9.12 -29.05 21.56
CA ILE A 560 -10.00 -28.15 22.31
C ILE A 560 -10.22 -26.90 21.46
N LEU A 561 -11.41 -26.74 20.90
CA LEU A 561 -11.79 -25.61 20.05
C LEU A 561 -12.63 -24.59 20.81
N VAL A 562 -12.08 -23.38 20.95
CA VAL A 562 -12.77 -22.20 21.48
C VAL A 562 -13.07 -21.25 20.33
N SER A 563 -14.35 -21.09 19.99
CA SER A 563 -14.80 -20.27 18.86
C SER A 563 -16.04 -19.45 19.24
N ALA A 564 -16.30 -18.33 18.54
CA ALA A 564 -17.55 -17.60 18.71
C ALA A 564 -18.75 -18.40 18.15
N ASP A 565 -18.53 -19.16 17.07
CA ASP A 565 -19.55 -19.90 16.31
C ASP A 565 -20.69 -18.97 15.86
N ASP A 566 -20.34 -17.75 15.45
CA ASP A 566 -21.30 -16.68 15.19
C ASP A 566 -21.37 -16.27 13.72
N VAL A 567 -20.42 -16.67 12.87
CA VAL A 567 -20.39 -16.26 11.45
C VAL A 567 -21.06 -17.24 10.50
N ALA A 568 -21.04 -18.55 10.77
CA ALA A 568 -21.66 -19.55 9.91
C ALA A 568 -23.16 -19.28 9.67
N ASN A 569 -23.88 -18.84 10.71
CA ASN A 569 -25.31 -18.54 10.66
C ASN A 569 -25.63 -17.05 10.85
N ALA A 570 -24.62 -16.18 10.74
CA ALA A 570 -24.81 -14.73 10.78
C ALA A 570 -25.84 -14.30 9.73
N SER A 571 -26.57 -13.22 9.99
CA SER A 571 -27.63 -12.75 9.08
C SER A 571 -27.11 -12.29 7.72
N GLU A 572 -25.84 -11.91 7.69
CA GLU A 572 -25.04 -11.41 6.59
C GLU A 572 -24.50 -12.53 5.70
N ASN A 573 -24.38 -13.76 6.20
CA ASN A 573 -23.77 -14.88 5.47
C ASN A 573 -24.71 -15.47 4.41
N THR A 574 -24.57 -15.10 3.14
CA THR A 574 -25.39 -15.65 2.05
C THR A 574 -25.24 -17.17 1.91
N ASP A 575 -24.11 -17.74 2.34
CA ASP A 575 -23.83 -19.18 2.39
C ASP A 575 -24.06 -19.76 3.80
N ARG A 576 -25.33 -19.78 4.22
CA ARG A 576 -25.74 -20.19 5.57
C ARG A 576 -25.21 -21.58 5.96
N GLY A 577 -24.57 -21.63 7.12
CA GLY A 577 -23.98 -22.85 7.69
C GLY A 577 -22.55 -23.12 7.24
N ALA A 578 -21.99 -22.29 6.35
CA ALA A 578 -20.63 -22.43 5.86
C ALA A 578 -19.70 -21.35 6.39
N VAL A 579 -18.46 -21.77 6.65
CA VAL A 579 -17.30 -20.90 6.87
C VAL A 579 -16.18 -21.42 5.98
N ARG A 580 -15.46 -20.53 5.30
CA ARG A 580 -14.48 -20.83 4.24
C ARG A 580 -13.34 -19.81 4.32
N THR A 581 -12.13 -20.16 3.91
CA THR A 581 -10.98 -19.23 3.80
C THR A 581 -10.92 -18.47 2.49
N ASP A 582 -11.73 -18.86 1.51
CA ASP A 582 -11.80 -18.26 0.18
C ASP A 582 -13.17 -18.51 -0.44
N PRO A 583 -13.59 -17.70 -1.44
CA PRO A 583 -14.95 -17.79 -2.00
C PRO A 583 -15.32 -19.18 -2.53
N ASN A 584 -14.33 -19.94 -3.00
CA ASN A 584 -14.52 -21.28 -3.58
C ASN A 584 -14.05 -22.41 -2.65
N GLY A 585 -13.60 -22.10 -1.45
CA GLY A 585 -12.95 -23.03 -0.51
C GLY A 585 -13.94 -23.99 0.10
N GLY A 586 -13.50 -25.07 0.73
CA GLY A 586 -14.38 -26.02 1.41
C GLY A 586 -15.06 -25.43 2.67
N ASN A 587 -16.20 -25.99 3.09
CA ASN A 587 -16.85 -25.59 4.34
C ASN A 587 -16.04 -26.12 5.54
N LEU A 588 -15.34 -25.22 6.23
CA LEU A 588 -14.52 -25.49 7.41
C LEU A 588 -15.35 -25.76 8.67
N ARG A 589 -16.61 -25.32 8.71
CA ARG A 589 -17.50 -25.54 9.86
C ARG A 589 -18.04 -26.96 9.91
N GLU A 590 -18.08 -27.65 8.77
CA GLU A 590 -18.61 -29.00 8.64
C GLU A 590 -17.81 -29.99 9.51
N GLY A 591 -18.51 -30.73 10.37
CA GLY A 591 -17.90 -31.72 11.26
C GLY A 591 -17.12 -31.16 12.44
N ALA A 592 -16.91 -29.84 12.54
CA ALA A 592 -16.16 -29.24 13.64
C ALA A 592 -16.94 -29.29 14.97
N VAL A 593 -16.28 -29.81 16.01
CA VAL A 593 -16.78 -29.83 17.39
C VAL A 593 -16.25 -28.60 18.13
N ILE A 594 -17.16 -27.75 18.62
CA ILE A 594 -16.80 -26.57 19.40
C ILE A 594 -17.02 -26.89 20.88
N ASP A 595 -15.91 -27.01 21.62
CA ASP A 595 -15.95 -27.29 23.06
C ASP A 595 -16.49 -26.11 23.86
N TYR A 596 -16.11 -24.90 23.44
CA TYR A 596 -16.47 -23.68 24.14
C TYR A 596 -16.83 -22.56 23.18
N LYS A 597 -17.96 -21.92 23.47
CA LYS A 597 -18.22 -20.58 22.92
C LYS A 597 -17.36 -19.58 23.66
N ASN A 598 -16.58 -18.78 22.94
CA ASN A 598 -15.73 -17.76 23.56
C ASN A 598 -16.54 -16.72 24.37
N ALA A 599 -17.83 -16.57 24.05
CA ALA A 599 -18.80 -15.74 24.77
C ALA A 599 -18.93 -16.13 26.26
N ASP A 600 -18.76 -17.42 26.57
CA ASP A 600 -18.95 -17.98 27.91
C ASP A 600 -17.65 -18.00 28.73
N LEU A 601 -16.52 -17.62 28.13
CA LEU A 601 -15.19 -17.71 28.70
C LEU A 601 -14.54 -16.35 28.94
N THR A 602 -13.57 -16.36 29.83
CA THR A 602 -12.59 -15.28 30.07
C THR A 602 -11.17 -15.79 29.82
N PRO A 603 -10.15 -14.92 29.69
CA PRO A 603 -8.77 -15.39 29.57
C PRO A 603 -8.31 -16.26 30.75
N ALA A 604 -8.86 -16.06 31.95
CA ALA A 604 -8.60 -16.93 33.11
C ALA A 604 -9.14 -18.36 32.91
N ASP A 605 -10.22 -18.51 32.15
CA ASP A 605 -10.75 -19.82 31.77
C ASP A 605 -9.85 -20.52 30.74
N ILE A 606 -9.24 -19.77 29.81
CA ILE A 606 -8.19 -20.31 28.92
C ILE A 606 -6.98 -20.78 29.72
N VAL A 607 -6.59 -20.05 30.77
CA VAL A 607 -5.54 -20.49 31.71
C VAL A 607 -5.92 -21.80 32.40
N ASN A 608 -7.20 -21.99 32.76
CA ASN A 608 -7.68 -23.25 33.34
C ASN A 608 -7.63 -24.40 32.33
N ILE A 609 -8.01 -24.16 31.08
CA ILE A 609 -7.92 -25.14 29.98
C ILE A 609 -6.48 -25.60 29.78
N LEU A 610 -5.55 -24.65 29.63
CA LEU A 610 -4.13 -24.94 29.41
C LEU A 610 -3.50 -25.70 30.59
N LYS A 611 -3.79 -25.27 31.82
CA LYS A 611 -3.20 -25.89 33.02
C LYS A 611 -3.87 -27.20 33.42
N GLY A 612 -4.90 -27.66 32.72
CA GLY A 612 -5.64 -28.87 33.07
C GLY A 612 -6.48 -28.75 34.35
N ASN A 613 -6.99 -27.54 34.66
CA ASN A 613 -7.79 -27.28 35.84
C ASN A 613 -9.28 -27.31 35.51
N LYS A 614 -9.95 -28.42 35.82
CA LYS A 614 -11.39 -28.54 35.61
C LYS A 614 -12.18 -27.62 36.54
N THR A 615 -13.17 -26.95 35.99
CA THR A 615 -14.17 -26.16 36.72
C THR A 615 -15.57 -26.46 36.16
N ASP A 616 -16.62 -25.97 36.81
CA ASP A 616 -17.98 -26.09 36.27
C ASP A 616 -18.14 -25.40 34.91
N ARG A 617 -17.32 -24.37 34.62
CA ARG A 617 -17.30 -23.65 33.35
C ARG A 617 -16.37 -24.30 32.32
N THR A 618 -15.28 -24.93 32.77
CA THR A 618 -14.26 -25.55 31.91
C THR A 618 -14.07 -27.04 32.25
N PRO A 619 -15.02 -27.92 31.92
CA PRO A 619 -14.93 -29.35 32.20
C PRO A 619 -13.96 -30.12 31.27
N VAL A 620 -13.76 -29.63 30.05
CA VAL A 620 -12.81 -30.12 29.03
C VAL A 620 -11.54 -29.28 29.10
N VAL A 621 -10.42 -29.90 29.46
CA VAL A 621 -9.13 -29.22 29.68
C VAL A 621 -7.99 -30.15 29.26
N LEU A 622 -6.79 -29.60 29.07
CA LEU A 622 -5.62 -30.43 28.75
C LEU A 622 -5.33 -31.45 29.88
N PRO A 623 -4.87 -32.65 29.54
CA PRO A 623 -4.29 -33.56 30.52
C PRO A 623 -3.08 -32.93 31.23
N LYS A 624 -2.73 -33.47 32.41
CA LYS A 624 -1.49 -33.11 33.12
C LYS A 624 -0.46 -34.21 32.89
N ASP A 625 0.18 -34.20 31.73
CA ASP A 625 1.12 -35.25 31.29
C ASP A 625 2.47 -34.65 30.86
N GLU A 626 3.57 -35.23 31.34
CA GLU A 626 4.94 -34.78 31.02
C GLU A 626 5.40 -35.19 29.62
N GLY A 627 4.75 -36.18 29.02
CA GLY A 627 5.10 -36.71 27.70
C GLY A 627 4.33 -36.09 26.54
N GLN A 628 3.30 -35.28 26.79
CA GLN A 628 2.40 -34.80 25.74
C GLN A 628 3.00 -33.62 24.96
N ASN A 629 2.80 -33.59 23.66
CA ASN A 629 3.02 -32.39 22.86
C ASN A 629 1.73 -31.55 22.81
N VAL A 630 1.85 -30.23 22.93
CA VAL A 630 0.71 -29.30 22.88
C VAL A 630 0.89 -28.29 21.76
N PHE A 631 -0.06 -28.23 20.83
CA PHE A 631 -0.16 -27.14 19.88
C PHE A 631 -1.15 -26.08 20.39
N PHE A 632 -0.69 -24.85 20.60
CA PHE A 632 -1.54 -23.74 21.00
C PHE A 632 -1.60 -22.71 19.88
N PHE A 633 -2.79 -22.46 19.36
CA PHE A 633 -3.03 -21.49 18.31
C PHE A 633 -4.05 -20.44 18.75
N TRP A 634 -3.74 -19.18 18.48
CA TRP A 634 -4.64 -18.06 18.73
C TRP A 634 -4.78 -17.19 17.49
N SER A 635 -6.03 -16.98 17.04
CA SER A 635 -6.36 -16.00 16.00
C SER A 635 -7.29 -14.92 16.57
N GLY A 636 -6.95 -13.65 16.34
CA GLY A 636 -7.69 -12.51 16.88
C GLY A 636 -6.89 -11.21 16.91
N HIS A 637 -7.46 -10.16 17.49
CA HIS A 637 -6.79 -8.86 17.59
C HIS A 637 -5.68 -8.83 18.64
N GLY A 638 -4.72 -7.94 18.46
CA GLY A 638 -3.61 -7.71 19.39
C GLY A 638 -3.48 -6.24 19.77
N ARG A 639 -2.93 -5.98 20.96
CA ARG A 639 -2.65 -4.63 21.46
C ARG A 639 -1.20 -4.57 21.92
N SER A 640 -0.57 -3.41 21.71
CA SER A 640 0.78 -3.14 22.18
C SER A 640 0.78 -2.14 23.34
N LYS A 641 1.82 -2.19 24.16
CA LYS A 641 2.04 -1.20 25.21
C LYS A 641 2.22 0.21 24.65
N ALA A 642 2.82 0.34 23.47
CA ALA A 642 3.02 1.62 22.81
C ALA A 642 1.70 2.26 22.36
N THR A 643 0.76 1.46 21.85
CA THR A 643 -0.50 1.95 21.28
C THR A 643 -1.65 2.00 22.28
N ASN A 644 -1.73 1.02 23.20
CA ASN A 644 -2.90 0.83 24.07
C ASN A 644 -2.55 0.60 25.55
N GLY A 645 -1.28 0.78 25.93
CA GLY A 645 -0.82 0.69 27.32
C GLY A 645 -0.60 -0.73 27.86
N VAL A 646 -0.88 -1.77 27.06
CA VAL A 646 -0.67 -3.19 27.44
C VAL A 646 -0.28 -4.05 26.24
N ASN A 647 0.62 -5.02 26.46
CA ASN A 647 0.88 -6.09 25.49
C ASN A 647 -0.09 -7.24 25.76
N GLU A 648 -1.05 -7.46 24.87
CA GLU A 648 -2.03 -8.55 25.02
C GLU A 648 -2.56 -9.04 23.68
N MET A 649 -3.00 -10.31 23.69
CA MET A 649 -3.95 -10.81 22.70
C MET A 649 -5.34 -10.43 23.20
N ALA A 650 -6.04 -9.59 22.44
CA ALA A 650 -7.32 -9.03 22.85
C ALA A 650 -8.36 -10.15 23.01
N TRP A 651 -9.28 -9.96 23.95
CA TRP A 651 -10.38 -10.89 24.19
C TRP A 651 -11.70 -10.24 23.79
N ARG A 652 -12.22 -10.63 22.63
CA ARG A 652 -13.44 -10.06 22.03
C ARG A 652 -13.29 -8.54 21.94
N ASP A 653 -14.35 -7.80 22.29
CA ASP A 653 -14.36 -6.34 22.34
C ASP A 653 -14.06 -5.80 23.76
N GLU A 654 -13.44 -6.60 24.63
CA GLU A 654 -13.13 -6.18 26.00
C GLU A 654 -12.08 -5.06 26.05
N MET A 655 -12.15 -4.23 27.09
CA MET A 655 -11.19 -3.14 27.31
C MET A 655 -9.74 -3.64 27.46
N ALA A 656 -8.78 -2.76 27.15
CA ALA A 656 -7.36 -3.04 27.28
C ALA A 656 -7.01 -3.52 28.71
N GLY A 657 -6.31 -4.64 28.80
CA GLY A 657 -5.90 -5.28 30.06
C GLY A 657 -6.81 -6.43 30.50
N ASN A 658 -7.95 -6.61 29.85
CA ASN A 658 -8.86 -7.74 30.07
C ASN A 658 -8.63 -8.89 29.07
N GLY A 659 -7.60 -8.79 28.22
CA GLY A 659 -7.21 -9.85 27.29
C GLY A 659 -6.27 -10.89 27.90
N MET A 660 -5.72 -11.75 27.05
CA MET A 660 -4.59 -12.60 27.42
C MET A 660 -3.30 -11.77 27.35
N THR A 661 -2.91 -11.17 28.48
CA THR A 661 -1.71 -10.34 28.56
C THR A 661 -0.43 -11.18 28.41
N ALA A 662 0.64 -10.54 27.94
CA ALA A 662 1.96 -11.16 27.84
C ALA A 662 2.42 -11.77 29.17
N ASP A 663 2.18 -11.09 30.29
CA ASP A 663 2.50 -11.56 31.63
C ASP A 663 1.65 -12.77 32.04
N LEU A 664 0.34 -12.76 31.73
CA LEU A 664 -0.56 -13.87 32.06
C LEU A 664 -0.19 -15.13 31.28
N LEU A 665 0.10 -14.99 29.97
CA LEU A 665 0.54 -16.10 29.13
C LEU A 665 1.88 -16.65 29.62
N ARG A 666 2.88 -15.78 29.88
CA ARG A 666 4.18 -16.18 30.43
C ARG A 666 4.04 -16.95 31.74
N GLN A 667 3.28 -16.41 32.70
CA GLN A 667 3.08 -17.05 34.00
C GLN A 667 2.41 -18.42 33.85
N THR A 668 1.44 -18.53 32.95
CA THR A 668 0.73 -19.78 32.67
C THR A 668 1.68 -20.85 32.12
N LEU A 669 2.40 -20.54 31.05
CA LEU A 669 3.29 -21.51 30.40
C LEU A 669 4.53 -21.83 31.25
N GLN A 670 5.07 -20.84 32.00
CA GLN A 670 6.14 -21.08 32.96
C GLN A 670 5.70 -22.04 34.07
N GLN A 671 4.47 -21.88 34.57
CA GLN A 671 3.93 -22.78 35.58
C GLN A 671 3.74 -24.19 35.02
N MET A 672 3.21 -24.33 33.81
CA MET A 672 3.06 -25.64 33.15
C MET A 672 4.41 -26.33 32.94
N ALA A 673 5.44 -25.60 32.50
CA ALA A 673 6.79 -26.12 32.35
C ALA A 673 7.38 -26.57 33.70
N THR A 674 7.24 -25.74 34.74
CA THR A 674 7.70 -26.05 36.11
C THR A 674 7.02 -27.29 36.68
N GLN A 675 5.74 -27.50 36.33
CA GLN A 675 4.93 -28.63 36.76
C GLN A 675 5.03 -29.83 35.81
N GLN A 676 5.91 -29.78 34.80
CA GLN A 676 6.11 -30.84 33.80
C GLN A 676 4.79 -31.29 33.15
N GLN A 677 3.96 -30.34 32.73
CA GLN A 677 2.65 -30.62 32.13
C GLN A 677 2.69 -30.76 30.60
N PHE A 678 3.87 -30.72 30.00
CA PHE A 678 4.07 -31.01 28.58
C PHE A 678 5.53 -31.38 28.31
N ARG A 679 5.72 -32.12 27.22
CA ARG A 679 7.01 -32.47 26.63
C ARG A 679 7.54 -31.32 25.77
N GLN A 680 6.76 -30.92 24.78
CA GLN A 680 7.00 -29.76 23.93
C GLN A 680 5.70 -29.00 23.68
N MET A 681 5.78 -27.69 23.51
CA MET A 681 4.66 -26.85 23.14
C MET A 681 5.03 -25.93 21.98
N LEU A 682 4.23 -25.97 20.91
CA LEU A 682 4.32 -25.04 19.78
C LEU A 682 3.20 -24.01 19.93
N VAL A 683 3.57 -22.73 19.99
CA VAL A 683 2.66 -21.60 20.14
C VAL A 683 2.67 -20.79 18.84
N CYS A 684 1.57 -20.80 18.10
CA CYS A 684 1.41 -20.01 16.87
C CYS A 684 0.39 -18.89 17.10
N LEU A 685 0.78 -17.64 16.85
CA LEU A 685 -0.01 -16.46 17.20
C LEU A 685 -0.28 -15.59 15.96
N GLU A 686 -1.56 -15.46 15.62
CA GLU A 686 -2.12 -14.51 14.65
C GLU A 686 -2.82 -13.29 15.30
N PRO A 687 -2.16 -12.59 16.24
CA PRO A 687 -2.51 -11.17 16.48
C PRO A 687 -1.48 -10.13 16.02
N CYS A 688 -1.94 -8.88 15.83
CA CYS A 688 -1.09 -7.69 15.75
C CYS A 688 -0.11 -7.64 16.93
N TYR A 689 1.11 -7.17 16.70
CA TYR A 689 2.13 -7.02 17.75
C TYR A 689 2.53 -8.34 18.46
N SER A 690 2.24 -9.51 17.87
CA SER A 690 2.39 -10.82 18.50
C SER A 690 3.82 -11.15 18.95
N ALA A 691 4.84 -10.54 18.34
CA ALA A 691 6.23 -10.58 18.83
C ALA A 691 6.37 -10.21 20.31
N ASN A 692 5.54 -9.30 20.84
CA ASN A 692 5.57 -8.95 22.27
C ASN A 692 5.15 -10.13 23.15
N MET A 693 4.24 -10.98 22.66
CA MET A 693 3.85 -12.22 23.32
C MET A 693 4.97 -13.25 23.21
N GLY A 694 5.54 -13.43 22.02
CA GLY A 694 6.66 -14.35 21.79
C GLY A 694 7.89 -14.04 22.66
N LYS A 695 8.29 -12.77 22.73
CA LYS A 695 9.38 -12.30 23.63
C LYS A 695 9.09 -12.62 25.09
N ALA A 696 7.83 -12.50 25.52
CA ALA A 696 7.45 -12.82 26.89
C ALA A 696 7.58 -14.33 27.21
N LEU A 697 7.73 -15.21 26.22
CA LEU A 697 7.93 -16.65 26.43
C LEU A 697 9.40 -17.06 26.51
N GLU A 698 10.34 -16.12 26.32
CA GLU A 698 11.77 -16.42 26.38
C GLU A 698 12.19 -16.96 27.77
N GLY A 699 12.96 -18.04 27.75
CA GLY A 699 13.46 -18.75 28.93
C GLY A 699 12.60 -19.92 29.40
N ILE A 700 11.44 -20.18 28.78
CA ILE A 700 10.56 -21.30 29.18
C ILE A 700 11.00 -22.59 28.47
N PRO A 701 11.43 -23.65 29.18
CA PRO A 701 11.87 -24.89 28.54
C PRO A 701 10.76 -25.57 27.74
N GLY A 702 11.08 -26.04 26.52
CA GLY A 702 10.15 -26.82 25.72
C GLY A 702 9.05 -26.02 25.01
N VAL A 703 9.08 -24.68 25.04
CA VAL A 703 8.13 -23.83 24.32
C VAL A 703 8.81 -23.21 23.10
N LEU A 704 8.19 -23.28 21.92
CA LEU A 704 8.57 -22.49 20.74
C LEU A 704 7.40 -21.60 20.36
N ALA A 705 7.66 -20.33 20.07
CA ALA A 705 6.63 -19.44 19.57
C ALA A 705 6.94 -18.95 18.16
N ILE A 706 5.93 -18.99 17.29
CA ILE A 706 5.94 -18.39 15.94
C ILE A 706 4.84 -17.32 15.93
N CYS A 707 5.22 -16.07 15.72
CA CYS A 707 4.34 -14.92 15.76
C CYS A 707 4.16 -14.34 14.35
N SER A 708 2.95 -13.94 13.98
CA SER A 708 2.64 -13.41 12.65
C SER A 708 3.18 -12.00 12.40
N ALA A 709 3.45 -11.22 13.46
CA ALA A 709 3.86 -9.83 13.36
C ALA A 709 4.93 -9.46 14.40
N GLY A 710 5.79 -8.52 14.00
CA GLY A 710 6.79 -7.84 14.81
C GLY A 710 6.18 -6.98 15.92
N ALA A 711 7.03 -6.38 16.76
CA ALA A 711 6.58 -5.76 18.01
C ALA A 711 5.84 -4.41 17.83
N TYR A 712 5.94 -3.82 16.64
CA TYR A 712 5.44 -2.47 16.32
C TYR A 712 4.48 -2.44 15.14
N GLU A 713 4.13 -3.60 14.57
CA GLU A 713 3.34 -3.69 13.34
C GLU A 713 2.10 -4.57 13.51
N GLN A 714 1.19 -4.44 12.56
CA GLN A 714 -0.04 -5.22 12.50
C GLN A 714 0.17 -6.56 11.79
N SER A 715 -0.76 -7.49 12.02
CA SER A 715 -0.93 -8.66 11.16
C SER A 715 -2.00 -8.36 10.10
N PHE A 716 -1.97 -9.07 8.98
CA PHE A 716 -2.82 -8.76 7.83
C PHE A 716 -3.80 -9.89 7.51
N ALA A 717 -5.05 -9.48 7.29
CA ALA A 717 -6.08 -10.32 6.70
C ALA A 717 -5.72 -10.70 5.26
N ASP A 718 -6.33 -11.76 4.73
CA ASP A 718 -6.14 -12.25 3.37
C ASP A 718 -7.46 -12.80 2.80
N SER A 719 -7.53 -12.94 1.47
CA SER A 719 -8.71 -13.50 0.76
C SER A 719 -10.01 -12.71 0.98
N TRP A 720 -10.25 -11.67 0.18
CA TRP A 720 -11.47 -10.87 0.28
C TRP A 720 -12.65 -11.50 -0.48
N SER A 721 -13.83 -11.59 0.16
CA SER A 721 -15.07 -11.94 -0.51
C SER A 721 -15.91 -10.71 -0.80
N ASN A 722 -16.14 -10.43 -2.09
CA ASN A 722 -17.05 -9.37 -2.51
C ASN A 722 -18.53 -9.72 -2.25
N GLU A 723 -18.88 -11.01 -2.26
CA GLU A 723 -20.24 -11.45 -1.95
C GLU A 723 -20.57 -11.26 -0.46
N LEU A 724 -19.63 -11.65 0.41
CA LEU A 724 -19.84 -11.60 1.87
C LEU A 724 -19.42 -10.27 2.49
N GLY A 725 -18.63 -9.46 1.78
CA GLY A 725 -18.12 -8.17 2.24
C GLY A 725 -17.14 -8.29 3.41
N VAL A 726 -16.35 -9.37 3.46
CA VAL A 726 -15.41 -9.66 4.55
C VAL A 726 -14.10 -10.24 4.03
N TRP A 727 -13.02 -10.04 4.79
CA TRP A 727 -11.81 -10.85 4.67
C TRP A 727 -12.06 -12.23 5.27
N MET A 728 -11.67 -13.28 4.54
CA MET A 728 -12.07 -14.66 4.84
C MET A 728 -11.05 -15.43 5.67
N CYS A 729 -9.78 -15.02 5.72
CA CYS A 729 -8.76 -15.60 6.58
C CYS A 729 -7.68 -14.56 6.93
N ASP A 730 -6.72 -14.92 7.77
CA ASP A 730 -5.50 -14.13 7.98
C ASP A 730 -4.29 -14.74 7.25
N ARG A 731 -3.36 -13.87 6.82
CA ARG A 731 -2.31 -14.23 5.86
C ARG A 731 -1.30 -15.22 6.44
N PHE A 732 -0.83 -14.99 7.67
CA PHE A 732 0.12 -15.92 8.31
C PHE A 732 -0.55 -17.27 8.54
N SER A 733 -1.80 -17.29 8.97
CA SER A 733 -2.60 -18.49 9.19
C SER A 733 -2.79 -19.30 7.90
N ARG A 734 -3.12 -18.63 6.79
CA ARG A 734 -3.18 -19.26 5.46
C ARG A 734 -1.85 -19.87 5.05
N ASN A 735 -0.75 -19.14 5.22
CA ASN A 735 0.59 -19.60 4.87
C ASN A 735 1.06 -20.76 5.74
N LEU A 736 0.81 -20.71 7.05
CA LEU A 736 1.09 -21.77 8.01
C LEU A 736 0.38 -23.07 7.61
N VAL A 737 -0.94 -23.00 7.37
CA VAL A 737 -1.73 -24.18 6.98
C VAL A 737 -1.28 -24.71 5.63
N GLY A 738 -1.11 -23.85 4.62
CA GLY A 738 -0.69 -24.23 3.28
C GLY A 738 0.65 -24.97 3.30
N HIS A 739 1.66 -24.37 3.95
CA HIS A 739 3.00 -24.96 4.00
C HIS A 739 3.04 -26.29 4.76
N VAL A 740 2.44 -26.35 5.96
CA VAL A 740 2.47 -27.55 6.80
C VAL A 740 1.70 -28.70 6.17
N SER A 741 0.58 -28.41 5.49
CA SER A 741 -0.23 -29.44 4.82
C SER A 741 0.52 -30.05 3.64
N GLU A 742 1.28 -29.26 2.89
CA GLU A 742 2.07 -29.73 1.74
C GLU A 742 3.42 -30.35 2.16
N ASN A 743 4.02 -29.85 3.24
CA ASN A 743 5.37 -30.21 3.70
C ASN A 743 5.39 -30.66 5.18
N PRO A 744 4.60 -31.69 5.57
CA PRO A 744 4.47 -32.07 6.98
C PRO A 744 5.77 -32.60 7.61
N ASP A 745 6.71 -33.08 6.78
CA ASP A 745 8.05 -33.55 7.20
C ASP A 745 9.12 -32.44 7.15
N GLY A 746 8.76 -31.21 6.76
CA GLY A 746 9.67 -30.06 6.71
C GLY A 746 10.25 -29.70 8.07
N THR A 747 11.33 -28.91 8.08
CA THR A 747 11.95 -28.45 9.33
C THR A 747 11.26 -27.20 9.87
N TYR A 748 11.49 -26.85 11.15
CA TYR A 748 11.03 -25.55 11.66
C TYR A 748 11.63 -24.36 10.90
N ARG A 749 12.87 -24.51 10.40
CA ARG A 749 13.49 -23.53 9.51
C ARG A 749 12.69 -23.36 8.22
N ASP A 750 12.33 -24.45 7.56
CA ASP A 750 11.60 -24.37 6.28
C ASP A 750 10.22 -23.74 6.47
N LEU A 751 9.52 -24.13 7.54
CA LEU A 751 8.27 -23.51 7.93
C LEU A 751 8.43 -22.01 8.17
N TYR A 752 9.44 -21.62 8.95
CA TYR A 752 9.72 -20.21 9.21
C TYR A 752 9.98 -19.42 7.93
N LEU A 753 10.89 -19.90 7.10
CA LEU A 753 11.30 -19.19 5.89
C LEU A 753 10.12 -19.03 4.94
N TYR A 754 9.32 -20.08 4.78
CA TYR A 754 8.10 -19.98 3.98
C TYR A 754 7.16 -18.90 4.56
N CYS A 755 6.85 -18.96 5.85
CA CYS A 755 5.96 -17.97 6.46
C CYS A 755 6.54 -16.55 6.39
N ALA A 756 7.84 -16.35 6.62
CA ALA A 756 8.50 -15.05 6.55
C ALA A 756 8.49 -14.48 5.12
N GLN A 757 8.67 -15.33 4.11
CA GLN A 757 8.69 -14.90 2.71
C GLN A 757 7.29 -14.63 2.13
N HIS A 758 6.27 -15.35 2.59
CA HIS A 758 4.92 -15.30 2.00
C HIS A 758 3.91 -14.50 2.85
N THR A 759 4.23 -14.15 4.10
CA THR A 759 3.37 -13.29 4.94
C THR A 759 3.70 -11.83 4.67
N LEU A 760 3.23 -11.33 3.53
CA LEU A 760 3.52 -9.95 3.11
C LEU A 760 2.82 -8.95 4.06
N GLY A 761 3.58 -7.96 4.52
CA GLY A 761 3.11 -6.87 5.38
C GLY A 761 3.51 -6.97 6.85
N SER A 762 4.03 -8.12 7.28
CA SER A 762 4.49 -8.29 8.65
C SER A 762 5.70 -9.22 8.74
N HIS A 763 6.52 -9.04 9.76
CA HIS A 763 7.68 -9.84 10.08
C HIS A 763 7.25 -11.02 10.95
N VAL A 764 7.16 -12.19 10.32
CA VAL A 764 7.03 -13.45 11.05
C VAL A 764 8.28 -13.64 11.91
N GLY A 765 8.09 -13.93 13.19
CA GLY A 765 9.17 -14.07 14.17
C GLY A 765 9.13 -15.41 14.90
N ILE A 766 10.31 -16.00 15.12
CA ILE A 766 10.47 -17.15 16.02
C ILE A 766 11.13 -16.73 17.32
N TYR A 767 10.51 -17.13 18.43
CA TYR A 767 10.94 -16.81 19.79
C TYR A 767 11.17 -18.05 20.63
N ASN A 768 12.04 -17.90 21.64
CA ASN A 768 12.41 -18.94 22.60
C ASN A 768 13.08 -20.20 22.00
N TYR A 769 13.58 -20.12 20.77
CA TYR A 769 14.24 -21.22 20.04
C TYR A 769 15.41 -21.86 20.80
N THR A 770 16.14 -21.07 21.61
CA THR A 770 17.26 -21.54 22.43
C THR A 770 16.86 -22.57 23.48
N ASN A 771 15.57 -22.63 23.85
CA ASN A 771 15.00 -23.54 24.83
C ASN A 771 14.14 -24.65 24.20
N PHE A 772 14.14 -24.78 22.87
CA PHE A 772 13.31 -25.75 22.14
C PHE A 772 14.10 -26.79 21.33
N GLY A 773 15.32 -26.45 20.91
CA GLY A 773 16.22 -27.38 20.21
C GLY A 773 16.69 -26.86 18.86
N ASN A 774 17.15 -27.77 18.00
CA ASN A 774 17.78 -27.41 16.72
C ASN A 774 16.74 -27.31 15.59
N LEU A 775 16.40 -26.07 15.21
CA LEU A 775 15.37 -25.79 14.19
C LEU A 775 15.75 -26.22 12.77
N TYR A 776 17.02 -26.48 12.48
CA TYR A 776 17.50 -26.95 11.15
C TYR A 776 17.28 -28.43 10.92
N THR A 777 17.09 -29.20 12.00
CA THR A 777 17.08 -30.67 11.93
C THR A 777 15.87 -31.29 12.60
N THR A 778 15.06 -30.48 13.28
CA THR A 778 13.82 -30.91 13.92
C THR A 778 12.62 -30.43 13.11
N SER A 779 11.55 -31.23 13.14
CA SER A 779 10.33 -31.01 12.36
C SER A 779 9.15 -30.68 13.29
N PRO A 780 8.22 -29.80 12.88
CA PRO A 780 6.97 -29.57 13.58
C PRO A 780 5.93 -30.67 13.36
N LYS A 781 6.24 -31.73 12.60
CA LYS A 781 5.32 -32.84 12.30
C LYS A 781 4.57 -33.37 13.51
N ASP A 782 5.25 -33.49 14.65
CA ASP A 782 4.68 -34.02 15.90
C ASP A 782 3.64 -33.09 16.56
N PHE A 783 3.33 -31.94 15.95
CA PHE A 783 2.21 -31.09 16.32
C PHE A 783 1.05 -31.17 15.33
N PHE A 784 1.30 -31.55 14.07
CA PHE A 784 0.31 -31.48 13.01
C PHE A 784 -0.19 -32.84 12.52
N VAL A 785 0.60 -33.90 12.71
CA VAL A 785 0.26 -35.27 12.33
C VAL A 785 0.22 -36.15 13.57
N LYS A 786 -0.93 -36.77 13.83
CA LYS A 786 -1.14 -37.68 14.96
C LYS A 786 -0.32 -38.96 14.75
N ARG A 787 0.53 -39.30 15.72
CA ARG A 787 1.27 -40.57 15.74
C ARG A 787 0.33 -41.69 16.17
N LYS A 788 0.46 -42.83 15.50
CA LYS A 788 -0.34 -44.04 15.74
C LYS A 788 0.28 -44.96 16.77
#